data_AF-A0A6P6H135-F1
#
_entry.id   AF-A0A6P6H135-F1
#
_cell.length_a   1.000
_cell.length_b   1.000
_cell.length_c   1.000
_cell.angle_alpha   90.00
_cell.angle_beta   90.00
_cell.angle_gamma   90.00
#
_symmetry.space_group_name_H-M   'P 1'
#
loop_
_entity.id
_entity.type
_entity.pdbx_description
1 polymer ?
#
loop_
_entity_poly.entity_id
_entity_poly.type
_entity_poly.pdbx_seq_one_letter_code
_entity_poly.pdbx_strand_id
1 'polypeptide(L)'
;MGKGPLEKHLSLLRTLGSLGKGRLSQRGELTLRKDATYVRAFMVRSGRGPISHWLLFWSRVNSAKLPSCTHCETVILQVGWAPGAGSVRKKRFVSSHRYVETMLVADQSMAEFHGNGLKHYLLTLFSVAARLYKHPSIRNSVSLVVVKILVIYEEQKGPEVTSNAALTLRNFCNWQKQHNPPSDRHGEHYDTAILFTRQDLCGAQTCDTLGMADVGTICDPTRSCSVIEDDGLQAAFTTAHELGHVFNMPHDDAKQCASMNGVDQNSHMMASMLSNLNHNQPWSPCSAYMITSFLDNGHGECLMDKPQSPLQLPSDLPGTLYDANRQCQFTFGEESKHCLDAASTCTTLWCTGTSGGLLVCQTKHFPWADGTSCGEGKWCLNGKCVNKTDKMHFHTPIHGSWGPWGPWGDCSRTCGGGVQYTMRECDNPVPKNGGKYCEGKRVRYRSCNIEDCPDNNGKTFREEQCEAHNEFSKVSFGSGPAVEWTPKYAGVSPKDRCKLICQAKGIGFFFVLQPKVVDGTPCSPDSTSVCVQGQCVKAGCDRIIDSKKKFDKCGICGGNGSTCKKTSGSVTSAKPGYHDIVTIPAGATNIEVKQRNHRGSRNNGSYLAIKAADGTYILNGDFTLSTLEQDITYKGTVLRYSGSSAALERIRSFSPLKEPITIQVLTVGNALRPKIKYTYFVKKKKEPFNAIPTFSEWVIEEWGECSKSCGLGWQRRVVECRDINGQPASECAKEVKPASTRPCADVPCPHWQLGDWSPCSKTCGKGYKKRTLQCLSHDGGVLSHESCDPFKKPKHYIDFCTMAECS
;
A
#
# COMPACT_ATOMS: atom_id res chain seq x y z
N MET A 1 -71.14 10.82 -18.27
CA MET A 1 -71.46 10.18 -16.98
C MET A 1 -70.13 9.95 -16.26
N GLY A 2 -69.77 10.48 -15.09
CA GLY A 2 -70.28 11.49 -14.18
C GLY A 2 -69.23 11.65 -13.05
N LYS A 3 -68.79 12.90 -12.79
CA LYS A 3 -68.21 13.55 -11.57
C LYS A 3 -67.24 12.72 -10.67
N GLY A 4 -66.09 13.19 -10.19
CA GLY A 4 -65.45 14.51 -10.06
C GLY A 4 -64.25 14.44 -9.07
N PRO A 5 -63.42 15.50 -8.92
CA PRO A 5 -62.00 15.45 -8.49
C PRO A 5 -61.72 16.14 -7.14
N LEU A 6 -60.48 16.08 -6.58
CA LEU A 6 -59.77 17.26 -6.01
C LEU A 6 -58.34 16.98 -5.45
N GLU A 7 -57.58 18.07 -5.37
CA GLU A 7 -56.14 18.28 -5.18
C GLU A 7 -55.60 18.41 -3.73
N LYS A 8 -54.26 18.29 -3.62
CA LYS A 8 -53.25 19.16 -2.93
C LYS A 8 -53.08 19.27 -1.38
N HIS A 9 -51.80 19.10 -1.01
CA HIS A 9 -50.91 19.97 -0.17
C HIS A 9 -50.79 19.87 1.38
N LEU A 10 -49.50 19.76 1.80
CA LEU A 10 -48.74 20.53 2.82
C LEU A 10 -49.01 20.38 4.35
N SER A 11 -47.93 20.00 5.08
CA SER A 11 -47.18 20.84 6.04
C SER A 11 -47.03 20.43 7.53
N LEU A 12 -45.89 20.91 8.08
CA LEU A 12 -45.50 21.27 9.47
C LEU A 12 -45.15 20.13 10.46
N LEU A 13 -43.90 19.93 10.93
CA LEU A 13 -42.90 20.72 11.72
C LEU A 13 -43.05 20.63 13.25
N ARG A 14 -41.93 20.24 13.92
CA ARG A 14 -41.38 20.62 15.27
C ARG A 14 -42.33 20.52 16.50
N THR A 15 -41.96 20.03 17.68
CA THR A 15 -40.94 20.53 18.64
C THR A 15 -40.99 19.73 19.97
N LEU A 16 -39.95 19.88 20.82
CA LEU A 16 -39.79 19.52 22.27
C LEU A 16 -39.19 18.12 22.58
N GLY A 17 -38.15 17.95 23.42
CA GLY A 17 -37.45 18.87 24.34
C GLY A 17 -37.51 18.41 25.80
N SER A 18 -36.50 17.63 26.24
CA SER A 18 -35.98 17.40 27.62
C SER A 18 -36.90 16.98 28.79
N LEU A 19 -36.60 15.85 29.45
CA LEU A 19 -36.41 15.74 30.93
C LEU A 19 -35.86 14.36 31.39
N GLY A 20 -34.70 14.40 32.04
CA GLY A 20 -34.23 13.67 33.24
C GLY A 20 -34.61 12.21 33.58
N LYS A 21 -33.55 11.38 33.64
CA LYS A 21 -33.20 10.31 34.62
C LYS A 21 -34.24 9.25 35.04
N GLY A 22 -33.99 8.00 34.62
CA GLY A 22 -34.42 6.78 35.32
C GLY A 22 -33.96 5.49 34.61
N ARG A 23 -33.13 4.66 35.27
CA ARG A 23 -32.78 3.30 34.82
C ARG A 23 -33.94 2.36 35.12
N LEU A 24 -34.42 1.59 34.13
CA LEU A 24 -34.49 0.11 34.13
C LEU A 24 -35.29 -0.42 32.93
N SER A 25 -34.67 -1.38 32.25
CA SER A 25 -35.27 -2.63 31.74
C SER A 25 -36.23 -2.61 30.54
N GLN A 26 -35.75 -3.27 29.48
CA GLN A 26 -36.45 -4.19 28.57
C GLN A 26 -37.31 -3.66 27.41
N ARG A 27 -36.87 -4.08 26.20
CA ARG A 27 -37.63 -4.43 24.99
C ARG A 27 -38.45 -3.31 24.33
N GLY A 28 -37.82 -2.62 23.38
CA GLY A 28 -38.52 -1.99 22.26
C GLY A 28 -38.43 -2.90 21.03
N GLU A 29 -39.59 -3.34 20.52
CA GLU A 29 -39.76 -4.01 19.22
C GLU A 29 -39.67 -2.98 18.08
N LEU A 30 -38.92 -3.32 17.04
CA LEU A 30 -38.91 -2.61 15.76
C LEU A 30 -39.69 -3.48 14.77
N THR A 31 -40.89 -3.01 14.37
CA THR A 31 -41.74 -3.69 13.40
C THR A 31 -41.43 -3.12 12.01
N LEU A 32 -40.77 -3.88 11.14
CA LEU A 32 -40.63 -3.56 9.71
C LEU A 32 -41.66 -4.38 8.92
N ARG A 33 -42.50 -3.69 8.17
CA ARG A 33 -43.62 -4.25 7.39
C ARG A 33 -43.13 -4.50 5.95
N LYS A 34 -43.13 -5.77 5.51
CA LYS A 34 -43.35 -6.17 4.11
C LYS A 34 -43.99 -7.57 4.10
N ASP A 35 -45.20 -7.62 3.56
CA ASP A 35 -45.96 -8.76 3.03
C ASP A 35 -46.26 -9.96 3.95
N ALA A 36 -47.47 -9.89 4.54
CA ALA A 36 -48.38 -10.97 4.94
C ALA A 36 -47.81 -12.34 5.35
N THR A 37 -47.36 -12.48 6.61
CA THR A 37 -47.62 -13.67 7.48
C THR A 37 -47.18 -13.39 8.92
N TYR A 38 -48.05 -13.66 9.91
CA TYR A 38 -47.74 -13.45 11.34
C TYR A 38 -46.91 -14.61 11.90
N VAL A 39 -45.83 -14.30 12.62
CA VAL A 39 -45.14 -15.28 13.48
C VAL A 39 -44.89 -14.69 14.87
N ARG A 40 -45.33 -15.39 15.92
CA ARG A 40 -45.02 -15.09 17.33
C ARG A 40 -43.83 -15.94 17.79
N ALA A 41 -42.84 -15.30 18.41
CA ALA A 41 -41.73 -15.98 19.10
C ALA A 41 -41.79 -15.67 20.60
N PHE A 42 -41.61 -16.69 21.45
CA PHE A 42 -41.44 -16.52 22.90
C PHE A 42 -40.04 -17.01 23.31
N MET A 43 -39.38 -16.29 24.22
CA MET A 43 -38.14 -16.71 24.87
C MET A 43 -38.41 -17.11 26.31
N VAL A 44 -38.06 -18.34 26.69
CA VAL A 44 -38.10 -18.81 28.08
C VAL A 44 -36.67 -19.08 28.54
N ARG A 45 -36.33 -18.59 29.75
CA ARG A 45 -35.02 -18.76 30.38
C ARG A 45 -35.07 -20.00 31.27
N SER A 46 -34.19 -20.97 31.02
CA SER A 46 -33.99 -22.13 31.90
C SER A 46 -32.71 -21.98 32.74
N GLY A 47 -32.85 -22.00 34.07
CA GLY A 47 -31.76 -22.12 35.06
C GLY A 47 -31.19 -20.83 35.69
N ARG A 48 -30.85 -20.90 36.99
CA ARG A 48 -30.11 -19.87 37.76
C ARG A 48 -28.66 -20.34 37.99
N GLY A 49 -27.72 -19.82 37.20
CA GLY A 49 -26.27 -20.06 37.28
C GLY A 49 -25.51 -19.31 36.19
N PRO A 50 -24.17 -19.17 36.25
CA PRO A 50 -23.40 -18.24 35.41
C PRO A 50 -23.19 -18.67 33.94
N ILE A 51 -23.79 -19.78 33.50
CA ILE A 51 -23.89 -20.18 32.10
C ILE A 51 -25.36 -20.51 31.82
N SER A 52 -26.02 -19.76 30.95
CA SER A 52 -27.44 -19.96 30.58
C SER A 52 -27.61 -19.94 29.06
N HIS A 53 -28.33 -20.93 28.51
CA HIS A 53 -28.71 -21.04 27.10
C HIS A 53 -30.14 -20.47 26.88
N TRP A 54 -30.36 -19.83 25.73
CA TRP A 54 -31.68 -19.39 25.26
C TRP A 54 -32.20 -20.38 24.20
N LEU A 55 -33.42 -20.90 24.38
CA LEU A 55 -34.10 -21.74 23.40
C LEU A 55 -35.26 -20.96 22.77
N LEU A 56 -35.36 -20.99 21.43
CA LEU A 56 -36.43 -20.41 20.63
C LEU A 56 -37.29 -21.53 20.03
N PHE A 57 -38.60 -21.48 20.25
CA PHE A 57 -39.59 -22.40 19.64
C PHE A 57 -40.43 -21.68 18.58
N TRP A 58 -40.74 -22.38 17.48
CA TRP A 58 -41.66 -21.93 16.42
C TRP A 58 -42.81 -22.94 16.31
N SER A 59 -44.06 -22.47 16.25
CA SER A 59 -45.26 -23.29 16.01
C SER A 59 -45.93 -22.85 14.70
N ARG A 60 -46.22 -23.79 13.81
CA ARG A 60 -46.97 -23.58 12.55
C ARG A 60 -48.25 -24.42 12.59
N VAL A 61 -49.42 -23.79 12.42
CA VAL A 61 -50.71 -24.47 12.21
C VAL A 61 -50.92 -24.63 10.70
N ASN A 62 -51.19 -25.88 10.27
CA ASN A 62 -51.35 -26.34 8.89
C ASN A 62 -52.80 -26.24 8.38
N SER A 63 -52.99 -26.19 7.06
CA SER A 63 -53.97 -27.00 6.29
C SER A 63 -53.75 -26.84 4.76
N ALA A 64 -53.31 -27.91 4.06
CA ALA A 64 -54.04 -28.68 3.01
C ALA A 64 -53.82 -28.14 1.56
N LYS A 65 -53.56 -28.86 0.44
CA LYS A 65 -53.57 -30.28 -0.01
C LYS A 65 -52.68 -30.44 -1.30
N LEU A 66 -51.86 -31.52 -1.37
CA LEU A 66 -51.43 -32.45 -2.48
C LEU A 66 -51.10 -31.98 -3.94
N PRO A 67 -50.39 -32.77 -4.81
CA PRO A 67 -49.50 -33.95 -4.61
C PRO A 67 -48.16 -33.98 -5.44
N SER A 68 -47.25 -34.87 -5.01
CA SER A 68 -46.34 -35.75 -5.80
C SER A 68 -45.48 -35.22 -6.96
N CYS A 69 -44.16 -35.14 -6.77
CA CYS A 69 -43.19 -35.52 -7.81
C CYS A 69 -41.88 -36.05 -7.20
N THR A 70 -41.41 -37.15 -7.77
CA THR A 70 -40.29 -38.01 -7.34
C THR A 70 -38.93 -37.55 -7.87
N HIS A 71 -37.90 -37.67 -7.02
CA HIS A 71 -36.45 -37.73 -7.30
C HIS A 71 -35.67 -36.46 -7.71
N CYS A 72 -34.98 -35.93 -6.69
CA CYS A 72 -33.57 -35.49 -6.59
C CYS A 72 -32.89 -34.66 -7.70
N GLU A 73 -32.70 -33.36 -7.41
CA GLU A 73 -31.39 -32.69 -7.49
C GLU A 73 -31.22 -31.74 -6.29
N THR A 74 -30.19 -31.98 -5.48
CA THR A 74 -29.86 -31.16 -4.30
C THR A 74 -29.15 -29.89 -4.75
N VAL A 75 -29.92 -28.81 -4.93
CA VAL A 75 -29.37 -27.45 -4.98
C VAL A 75 -28.98 -27.04 -3.56
N ILE A 76 -27.68 -27.07 -3.25
CA ILE A 76 -27.14 -26.44 -2.04
C ILE A 76 -27.19 -24.92 -2.24
N LEU A 77 -28.25 -24.28 -1.75
CA LEU A 77 -28.23 -22.87 -1.39
C LEU A 77 -27.32 -22.71 -0.17
N GLN A 78 -26.06 -22.35 -0.41
CA GLN A 78 -25.22 -21.75 0.62
C GLN A 78 -25.82 -20.40 1.01
N VAL A 79 -26.64 -20.38 2.07
CA VAL A 79 -26.86 -19.17 2.86
C VAL A 79 -25.57 -18.91 3.62
N GLY A 80 -24.61 -18.29 2.93
CA GLY A 80 -23.42 -17.73 3.53
C GLY A 80 -23.85 -16.62 4.48
N TRP A 81 -23.68 -16.83 5.78
CA TRP A 81 -23.57 -15.74 6.74
C TRP A 81 -22.58 -14.72 6.20
N ALA A 82 -23.05 -13.50 5.97
CA ALA A 82 -22.21 -12.36 5.66
C ALA A 82 -21.11 -12.25 6.73
N PRO A 83 -19.82 -12.34 6.36
CA PRO A 83 -18.76 -11.96 7.27
C PRO A 83 -18.96 -10.49 7.59
N GLY A 84 -19.10 -10.14 8.87
CA GLY A 84 -19.08 -8.75 9.32
C GLY A 84 -17.91 -8.04 8.66
N ALA A 85 -18.16 -6.82 8.15
CA ALA A 85 -17.27 -6.00 7.33
C ALA A 85 -15.79 -6.24 7.66
N GLY A 86 -15.21 -7.21 6.95
CA GLY A 86 -13.78 -7.44 6.98
C GLY A 86 -13.18 -6.22 6.31
N SER A 87 -12.34 -5.48 7.03
CA SER A 87 -11.40 -4.56 6.41
C SER A 87 -10.72 -5.31 5.26
N VAL A 88 -11.14 -5.02 4.02
CA VAL A 88 -10.51 -5.58 2.83
C VAL A 88 -9.07 -5.11 2.90
N ARG A 89 -8.17 -6.06 3.15
CA ARG A 89 -6.76 -5.79 3.28
C ARG A 89 -6.27 -5.26 1.93
N LYS A 90 -6.11 -3.93 1.84
CA LYS A 90 -5.72 -3.24 0.61
C LYS A 90 -4.40 -3.85 0.10
N LYS A 91 -4.40 -4.37 -1.13
CA LYS A 91 -3.20 -4.90 -1.77
C LYS A 91 -2.46 -3.71 -2.39
N ARG A 92 -1.40 -3.27 -1.71
CA ARG A 92 -0.55 -2.15 -2.12
C ARG A 92 0.50 -2.63 -3.12
N PHE A 93 1.07 -1.75 -3.96
CA PHE A 93 1.97 -2.11 -5.07
C PHE A 93 1.32 -2.93 -6.18
N VAL A 94 0.01 -2.72 -6.34
CA VAL A 94 -0.84 -3.35 -7.35
C VAL A 94 -1.35 -2.24 -8.26
N SER A 95 -1.02 -2.36 -9.54
CA SER A 95 -1.72 -1.58 -10.56
C SER A 95 -3.18 -1.98 -10.52
N SER A 96 -4.01 -1.02 -10.14
CA SER A 96 -5.46 -1.16 -9.97
C SER A 96 -6.11 -0.12 -10.85
N HIS A 97 -7.20 -0.49 -11.49
CA HIS A 97 -7.96 0.45 -12.31
C HIS A 97 -8.49 1.59 -11.45
N ARG A 98 -8.21 2.84 -11.84
CA ARG A 98 -8.66 4.05 -11.17
C ARG A 98 -9.65 4.79 -12.06
N TYR A 99 -10.80 5.14 -11.49
CA TYR A 99 -11.78 6.01 -12.13
C TYR A 99 -11.65 7.40 -11.53
N VAL A 100 -11.66 8.43 -12.37
CA VAL A 100 -11.61 9.83 -11.93
C VAL A 100 -12.93 10.47 -12.33
N GLU A 101 -13.87 10.45 -11.39
CA GLU A 101 -15.17 11.08 -11.55
C GLU A 101 -15.01 12.60 -11.57
N THR A 102 -15.34 13.22 -12.70
CA THR A 102 -15.05 14.64 -12.92
C THR A 102 -16.32 15.44 -13.18
N MET A 103 -16.45 16.58 -12.51
CA MET A 103 -17.41 17.63 -12.86
C MET A 103 -16.74 18.67 -13.75
N LEU A 104 -17.32 18.93 -14.93
CA LEU A 104 -16.89 20.03 -15.81
C LEU A 104 -17.79 21.24 -15.58
N VAL A 105 -17.19 22.40 -15.39
CA VAL A 105 -17.87 23.68 -15.19
C VAL A 105 -17.39 24.65 -16.24
N ALA A 106 -18.32 25.36 -16.87
CA ALA A 106 -18.01 26.44 -17.80
C ALA A 106 -18.72 27.71 -17.33
N ASP A 107 -17.98 28.80 -17.27
CA ASP A 107 -18.52 30.10 -16.86
C ASP A 107 -19.33 30.79 -17.98
N GLN A 108 -19.78 32.01 -17.71
CA GLN A 108 -20.58 32.78 -18.65
C GLN A 108 -19.81 33.11 -19.93
N SER A 109 -18.51 33.44 -19.82
CA SER A 109 -17.66 33.76 -20.97
C SER A 109 -17.55 32.59 -21.95
N MET A 110 -17.47 31.36 -21.44
CA MET A 110 -17.51 30.14 -22.25
C MET A 110 -18.85 29.94 -22.95
N ALA A 111 -19.95 30.21 -22.25
CA ALA A 111 -21.31 30.06 -22.76
C ALA A 111 -21.61 31.06 -23.89
N GLU A 112 -21.15 32.30 -23.75
CA GLU A 112 -21.28 33.35 -24.76
C GLU A 112 -20.49 33.03 -26.02
N PHE A 113 -19.24 32.56 -25.87
CA PHE A 113 -18.35 32.30 -27.01
C PHE A 113 -18.74 31.02 -27.80
N HIS A 114 -19.02 29.91 -27.12
CA HIS A 114 -19.30 28.63 -27.78
C HIS A 114 -20.79 28.38 -28.09
N GLY A 115 -21.68 29.15 -27.45
CA GLY A 115 -23.13 29.02 -27.60
C GLY A 115 -23.63 27.59 -27.37
N ASN A 116 -24.51 27.12 -28.26
CA ASN A 116 -25.12 25.78 -28.16
C ASN A 116 -24.11 24.62 -28.28
N GLY A 117 -22.93 24.86 -28.83
CA GLY A 117 -21.88 23.86 -29.01
C GLY A 117 -21.05 23.57 -27.76
N LEU A 118 -21.15 24.39 -26.71
CA LEU A 118 -20.27 24.37 -25.54
C LEU A 118 -20.14 22.99 -24.88
N LYS A 119 -21.26 22.29 -24.63
CA LYS A 119 -21.22 20.98 -23.97
C LYS A 119 -20.44 19.95 -24.77
N HIS A 120 -20.62 19.94 -26.09
CA HIS A 120 -19.90 19.03 -26.99
C HIS A 120 -18.42 19.40 -27.08
N TYR A 121 -18.12 20.69 -27.09
CA TYR A 121 -16.76 21.22 -27.04
C TYR A 121 -16.02 20.76 -25.77
N LEU A 122 -16.59 20.96 -24.58
CA LEU A 122 -16.03 20.52 -23.30
C LEU A 122 -15.79 19.00 -23.26
N LEU A 123 -16.76 18.21 -23.72
CA LEU A 123 -16.62 16.75 -23.82
C LEU A 123 -15.50 16.35 -24.78
N THR A 124 -15.27 17.12 -25.85
CA THR A 124 -14.18 16.87 -26.80
C THR A 124 -12.83 17.15 -26.15
N LEU A 125 -12.66 18.29 -25.47
CA LEU A 125 -11.43 18.60 -24.73
C LEU A 125 -11.11 17.49 -23.71
N PHE A 126 -12.11 17.12 -22.92
CA PHE A 126 -11.94 16.09 -21.90
C PHE A 126 -11.66 14.70 -22.51
N SER A 127 -12.18 14.39 -23.70
CA SER A 127 -11.86 13.15 -24.41
C SER A 127 -10.39 13.04 -24.80
N VAL A 128 -9.75 14.16 -25.15
CA VAL A 128 -8.32 14.22 -25.49
C VAL A 128 -7.48 14.03 -24.23
N ALA A 129 -7.82 14.74 -23.14
CA ALA A 129 -7.19 14.51 -21.83
C ALA A 129 -7.32 13.04 -21.38
N ALA A 130 -8.52 12.45 -21.53
CA ALA A 130 -8.76 11.05 -21.19
C ALA A 130 -7.91 10.08 -22.03
N ARG A 131 -7.65 10.39 -23.31
CA ARG A 131 -6.74 9.60 -24.17
C ARG A 131 -5.29 9.72 -23.70
N LEU A 132 -4.83 10.91 -23.29
CA LEU A 132 -3.48 11.11 -22.75
C LEU A 132 -3.26 10.30 -21.46
N TYR A 133 -4.24 10.25 -20.55
CA TYR A 133 -4.17 9.42 -19.34
C TYR A 133 -4.26 7.90 -19.59
N LYS A 134 -4.70 7.49 -20.78
CA LYS A 134 -4.63 6.08 -21.22
C LYS A 134 -3.30 5.71 -21.87
N HIS A 135 -2.42 6.68 -22.14
CA HIS A 135 -1.15 6.42 -22.80
C HIS A 135 -0.22 5.60 -21.87
N PRO A 136 0.44 4.53 -22.36
CA PRO A 136 1.25 3.63 -21.51
C PRO A 136 2.40 4.31 -20.77
N SER A 137 2.88 5.47 -21.25
CA SER A 137 3.97 6.21 -20.59
C SER A 137 3.63 6.69 -19.17
N ILE A 138 2.35 6.84 -18.81
CA ILE A 138 1.93 7.18 -17.42
C ILE A 138 2.10 6.03 -16.43
N ARG A 139 2.32 4.81 -16.95
CA ARG A 139 2.52 3.55 -16.22
C ARG A 139 1.43 3.16 -15.22
N ASN A 140 0.23 3.69 -15.38
CA ASN A 140 -0.92 3.47 -14.51
C ASN A 140 -2.21 3.26 -15.30
N SER A 141 -3.14 2.52 -14.71
CA SER A 141 -4.48 2.33 -15.25
C SER A 141 -5.42 3.42 -14.71
N VAL A 142 -5.46 4.58 -15.38
CA VAL A 142 -6.34 5.70 -15.03
C VAL A 142 -7.38 5.90 -16.13
N SER A 143 -8.64 6.05 -15.74
CA SER A 143 -9.73 6.40 -16.65
C SER A 143 -10.44 7.65 -16.15
N LEU A 144 -10.36 8.71 -16.95
CA LEU A 144 -11.13 9.92 -16.69
C LEU A 144 -12.57 9.72 -17.17
N VAL A 145 -13.54 10.10 -16.34
CA VAL A 145 -14.97 10.02 -16.65
C VAL A 145 -15.66 11.31 -16.25
N VAL A 146 -16.65 11.73 -17.03
CA VAL A 146 -17.47 12.90 -16.71
C VAL A 146 -18.75 12.41 -16.07
N VAL A 147 -19.08 12.93 -14.89
CA VAL A 147 -20.31 12.57 -14.16
C VAL A 147 -21.31 13.73 -14.17
N LYS A 148 -20.84 14.96 -14.36
CA LYS A 148 -21.67 16.17 -14.32
C LYS A 148 -21.06 17.28 -15.17
N ILE A 149 -21.92 18.03 -15.86
CA ILE A 149 -21.54 19.26 -16.57
C ILE A 149 -22.44 20.39 -16.08
N LEU A 150 -21.85 21.49 -15.61
CA LEU A 150 -22.54 22.70 -15.22
C LEU A 150 -22.11 23.86 -16.12
N VAL A 151 -23.09 24.59 -16.66
CA VAL A 151 -22.85 25.80 -17.45
C VAL A 151 -23.49 26.96 -16.69
N ILE A 152 -22.69 27.98 -16.38
CA ILE A 152 -23.12 29.16 -15.64
C ILE A 152 -23.45 30.24 -16.66
N TYR A 153 -24.74 30.53 -16.83
CA TYR A 153 -25.21 31.58 -17.75
C TYR A 153 -25.29 32.96 -17.09
N GLU A 154 -25.35 33.01 -15.75
CA GLU A 154 -25.41 34.24 -14.97
C GLU A 154 -24.24 34.24 -13.99
N GLU A 155 -23.31 35.19 -14.14
CA GLU A 155 -22.10 35.30 -13.33
C GLU A 155 -22.35 35.20 -11.81
N GLN A 156 -23.43 35.82 -11.31
CA GLN A 156 -23.78 35.83 -9.88
C GLN A 156 -24.08 34.45 -9.28
N LYS A 157 -24.39 33.45 -10.12
CA LYS A 157 -24.65 32.06 -9.69
C LYS A 157 -23.38 31.20 -9.69
N GLY A 158 -22.30 31.68 -10.30
CA GLY A 158 -21.02 31.01 -10.41
C GLY A 158 -20.02 31.37 -9.31
N PRO A 159 -18.81 30.77 -9.34
CA PRO A 159 -17.67 31.29 -8.60
C PRO A 159 -17.22 32.63 -9.20
N GLU A 160 -16.67 33.51 -8.37
CA GLU A 160 -16.03 34.74 -8.84
C GLU A 160 -14.74 34.39 -9.60
N VAL A 161 -14.71 34.73 -10.89
CA VAL A 161 -13.57 34.54 -11.80
C VAL A 161 -12.88 35.88 -12.02
N THR A 162 -11.58 35.92 -11.76
CA THR A 162 -10.74 37.11 -11.93
C THR A 162 -9.50 36.76 -12.75
N SER A 163 -8.77 37.77 -13.23
CA SER A 163 -7.46 37.55 -13.86
C SER A 163 -6.41 37.00 -12.91
N ASN A 164 -6.64 36.99 -11.59
CA ASN A 164 -5.72 36.33 -10.65
C ASN A 164 -6.05 34.83 -10.56
N ALA A 165 -5.23 33.99 -11.19
CA ALA A 165 -5.46 32.55 -11.27
C ALA A 165 -5.59 31.88 -9.89
N ALA A 166 -4.78 32.31 -8.90
CA ALA A 166 -4.80 31.75 -7.55
C ALA A 166 -6.09 32.12 -6.79
N LEU A 167 -6.58 33.35 -6.97
CA LEU A 167 -7.85 33.78 -6.39
C LEU A 167 -9.02 33.02 -7.02
N THR A 168 -9.03 32.90 -8.35
CA THR A 168 -10.05 32.16 -9.11
C THR A 168 -10.08 30.69 -8.70
N LEU A 169 -8.93 30.03 -8.58
CA LEU A 169 -8.84 28.65 -8.08
C LEU A 169 -9.46 28.52 -6.69
N ARG A 170 -9.06 29.38 -5.75
CA ARG A 170 -9.60 29.37 -4.37
C ARG A 170 -11.13 29.53 -4.35
N ASN A 171 -11.65 30.49 -5.12
CA ASN A 171 -13.07 30.76 -5.21
C ASN A 171 -13.83 29.57 -5.80
N PHE A 172 -13.31 28.98 -6.88
CA PHE A 172 -13.90 27.79 -7.50
C PHE A 172 -13.88 26.56 -6.59
N CYS A 173 -12.76 26.29 -5.90
CA CYS A 173 -12.64 25.18 -4.95
C CYS A 173 -13.67 25.28 -3.81
N ASN A 174 -13.89 26.50 -3.29
CA ASN A 174 -14.92 26.76 -2.26
C ASN A 174 -16.34 26.59 -2.80
N TRP A 175 -16.57 26.96 -4.06
CA TRP A 175 -17.87 26.85 -4.72
C TRP A 175 -18.20 25.39 -5.06
N GLN A 176 -17.30 24.66 -5.74
CA GLN A 176 -17.55 23.29 -6.22
C GLN A 176 -17.92 22.35 -5.06
N LYS A 177 -17.32 22.55 -3.88
CA LYS A 177 -17.57 21.73 -2.69
C LYS A 177 -19.05 21.73 -2.29
N GLN A 178 -19.75 22.86 -2.48
CA GLN A 178 -21.15 23.01 -2.13
C GLN A 178 -22.08 22.21 -3.06
N HIS A 179 -21.57 21.84 -4.24
CA HIS A 179 -22.29 21.08 -5.25
C HIS A 179 -21.91 19.60 -5.29
N ASN A 180 -20.96 19.16 -4.45
CA ASN A 180 -20.49 17.78 -4.41
C ASN A 180 -21.25 16.99 -3.33
N PRO A 181 -22.10 16.00 -3.69
CA PRO A 181 -22.75 15.12 -2.73
C PRO A 181 -21.71 14.46 -1.81
N PRO A 182 -21.92 14.39 -0.48
CA PRO A 182 -20.90 13.91 0.45
C PRO A 182 -20.66 12.39 0.38
N SER A 183 -21.56 11.64 -0.28
CA SER A 183 -21.43 10.20 -0.42
C SER A 183 -20.86 9.85 -1.78
N ASP A 184 -19.72 9.17 -1.76
CA ASP A 184 -19.03 8.49 -2.87
C ASP A 184 -19.85 7.38 -3.56
N ARG A 185 -21.13 7.24 -3.22
CA ARG A 185 -22.07 6.29 -3.82
C ARG A 185 -23.18 7.01 -4.57
N HIS A 186 -23.15 8.33 -4.58
CA HIS A 186 -24.13 9.14 -5.29
C HIS A 186 -23.67 9.26 -6.75
N GLY A 187 -24.55 9.04 -7.73
CA GLY A 187 -24.17 9.06 -9.15
C GLY A 187 -23.71 10.44 -9.69
N GLU A 188 -23.92 11.50 -8.92
CA GLU A 188 -23.37 12.85 -9.18
C GLU A 188 -22.22 13.24 -8.24
N HIS A 189 -21.72 12.32 -7.41
CA HIS A 189 -20.45 12.55 -6.71
C HIS A 189 -19.32 12.66 -7.73
N TYR A 190 -18.31 13.46 -7.42
CA TYR A 190 -17.11 13.58 -8.23
C TYR A 190 -15.88 13.69 -7.36
N ASP A 191 -14.79 13.08 -7.82
CA ASP A 191 -13.46 13.14 -7.21
C ASP A 191 -12.83 14.52 -7.40
N THR A 192 -13.02 15.12 -8.58
CA THR A 192 -12.41 16.40 -8.95
C THR A 192 -13.34 17.26 -9.81
N ALA A 193 -13.13 18.57 -9.79
CA ALA A 193 -13.89 19.54 -10.57
C ALA A 193 -12.97 20.43 -11.40
N ILE A 194 -13.39 20.77 -12.61
CA ILE A 194 -12.61 21.60 -13.54
C ILE A 194 -13.45 22.76 -14.02
N LEU A 195 -12.96 23.99 -13.84
CA LEU A 195 -13.56 25.21 -14.37
C LEU A 195 -12.85 25.63 -15.67
N PHE A 196 -13.63 25.83 -16.72
CA PHE A 196 -13.19 26.46 -17.97
C PHE A 196 -13.69 27.90 -18.02
N THR A 197 -12.81 28.82 -18.41
CA THR A 197 -13.10 30.25 -18.58
C THR A 197 -12.36 30.82 -19.79
N ARG A 198 -12.93 31.82 -20.46
CA ARG A 198 -12.23 32.64 -21.48
C ARG A 198 -11.55 33.87 -20.87
N GLN A 199 -11.59 34.03 -19.55
CA GLN A 199 -10.85 35.06 -18.84
C GLN A 199 -9.35 34.74 -18.87
N ASP A 200 -8.54 35.72 -19.27
CA ASP A 200 -7.07 35.65 -19.22
C ASP A 200 -6.59 35.47 -17.77
N LEU A 201 -5.97 34.33 -17.49
CA LEU A 201 -5.50 33.94 -16.16
C LEU A 201 -4.02 34.29 -15.99
N CYS A 202 -3.74 35.17 -15.03
CA CYS A 202 -2.41 35.62 -14.70
C CYS A 202 -1.90 35.02 -13.40
N GLY A 203 -0.62 34.64 -13.41
CA GLY A 203 0.17 34.35 -12.23
C GLY A 203 0.64 35.63 -11.53
N ALA A 204 1.50 35.48 -10.52
CA ALA A 204 2.00 36.63 -9.76
C ALA A 204 2.97 37.54 -10.55
N GLN A 205 3.58 37.04 -11.62
CA GLN A 205 4.65 37.72 -12.37
C GLN A 205 4.36 37.85 -13.87
N THR A 206 3.64 36.90 -14.48
CA THR A 206 3.30 36.91 -15.91
C THR A 206 1.87 36.42 -16.15
N CYS A 207 1.32 36.75 -17.32
CA CYS A 207 0.01 36.27 -17.80
C CYS A 207 0.15 35.12 -18.82
N ASP A 208 1.22 34.33 -18.72
CA ASP A 208 1.40 33.14 -19.57
C ASP A 208 0.71 31.89 -18.97
N THR A 209 -0.08 32.07 -17.91
CA THR A 209 -0.62 30.97 -17.09
C THR A 209 -1.93 30.44 -17.67
N LEU A 210 -1.89 29.33 -18.39
CA LEU A 210 -3.09 28.75 -19.01
C LEU A 210 -3.97 27.96 -18.04
N GLY A 211 -3.49 27.65 -16.83
CA GLY A 211 -4.22 26.86 -15.86
C GLY A 211 -3.57 26.88 -14.47
N MET A 212 -4.34 26.45 -13.46
CA MET A 212 -3.82 26.29 -12.10
C MET A 212 -4.59 25.22 -11.33
N ALA A 213 -3.86 24.42 -10.54
CA ALA A 213 -4.41 23.43 -9.63
C ALA A 213 -3.53 23.26 -8.38
N ASP A 214 -4.14 22.75 -7.31
CA ASP A 214 -3.41 22.31 -6.13
C ASP A 214 -2.72 20.95 -6.37
N VAL A 215 -1.56 20.74 -5.72
CA VAL A 215 -0.77 19.52 -5.92
C VAL A 215 -1.18 18.41 -4.95
N GLY A 216 -1.52 17.24 -5.49
CA GLY A 216 -1.76 16.00 -4.73
C GLY A 216 -3.08 15.97 -3.96
N THR A 217 -4.10 16.67 -4.46
CA THR A 217 -5.37 16.89 -3.77
C THR A 217 -6.54 16.07 -4.33
N ILE A 218 -6.30 15.08 -5.20
CA ILE A 218 -7.38 14.33 -5.89
C ILE A 218 -8.46 13.75 -4.97
N CYS A 219 -8.10 13.31 -3.76
CA CYS A 219 -9.04 12.80 -2.76
C CYS A 219 -9.26 13.78 -1.58
N ASP A 220 -8.97 15.07 -1.77
CA ASP A 220 -9.32 16.15 -0.85
C ASP A 220 -10.57 16.88 -1.38
N PRO A 221 -11.76 16.64 -0.81
CA PRO A 221 -13.00 17.25 -1.29
C PRO A 221 -13.00 18.79 -1.31
N THR A 222 -12.08 19.43 -0.57
CA THR A 222 -12.00 20.89 -0.47
C THR A 222 -11.03 21.51 -1.48
N ARG A 223 -10.10 20.73 -2.03
CA ARG A 223 -8.97 21.20 -2.85
C ARG A 223 -8.78 20.41 -4.16
N SER A 224 -9.63 19.42 -4.44
CA SER A 224 -9.62 18.67 -5.70
C SER A 224 -10.33 19.48 -6.80
N CYS A 225 -9.60 20.44 -7.36
CA CYS A 225 -10.13 21.43 -8.29
C CYS A 225 -9.02 21.98 -9.18
N SER A 226 -9.39 22.33 -10.41
CA SER A 226 -8.51 22.97 -11.39
C SER A 226 -9.26 24.09 -12.11
N VAL A 227 -8.54 25.15 -12.48
CA VAL A 227 -9.05 26.23 -13.34
C VAL A 227 -8.23 26.26 -14.62
N ILE A 228 -8.89 26.42 -15.75
CA ILE A 228 -8.30 26.31 -17.08
C ILE A 228 -8.80 27.47 -17.92
N GLU A 229 -7.86 28.21 -18.48
CA GLU A 229 -8.14 29.16 -19.56
C GLU A 229 -8.42 28.38 -20.84
N ASP A 230 -9.58 28.64 -21.43
CA ASP A 230 -9.92 28.13 -22.74
C ASP A 230 -9.19 28.93 -23.81
N ASP A 231 -8.26 28.25 -24.48
CA ASP A 231 -7.50 28.80 -25.59
C ASP A 231 -7.83 28.10 -26.93
N GLY A 232 -8.89 27.29 -26.96
CA GLY A 232 -9.19 26.40 -28.09
C GLY A 232 -8.83 24.94 -27.77
N LEU A 233 -8.68 24.10 -28.80
CA LEU A 233 -8.55 22.65 -28.58
C LEU A 233 -7.32 22.26 -27.75
N GLN A 234 -6.31 23.12 -27.66
CA GLN A 234 -5.14 22.92 -26.81
C GLN A 234 -5.46 22.98 -25.31
N ALA A 235 -6.59 23.57 -24.89
CA ALA A 235 -7.04 23.53 -23.50
C ALA A 235 -7.19 22.09 -22.98
N ALA A 236 -7.32 21.09 -23.86
CA ALA A 236 -7.27 19.68 -23.51
C ALA A 236 -5.92 19.23 -22.91
N PHE A 237 -4.81 19.77 -23.42
CA PHE A 237 -3.47 19.50 -22.91
C PHE A 237 -3.26 20.18 -21.55
N THR A 238 -3.72 21.43 -21.41
CA THR A 238 -3.76 22.12 -20.11
C THR A 238 -4.61 21.34 -19.11
N THR A 239 -5.77 20.82 -19.54
CA THR A 239 -6.61 19.94 -18.69
C THR A 239 -5.84 18.71 -18.21
N ALA A 240 -5.07 18.07 -19.09
CA ALA A 240 -4.26 16.93 -18.70
C ALA A 240 -3.10 17.33 -17.76
N HIS A 241 -2.48 18.49 -17.98
CA HIS A 241 -1.42 19.05 -17.15
C HIS A 241 -1.91 19.35 -15.72
N GLU A 242 -3.00 20.09 -15.58
CA GLU A 242 -3.55 20.47 -14.28
C GLU A 242 -4.03 19.25 -13.48
N LEU A 243 -4.66 18.28 -14.14
CA LEU A 243 -4.97 17.00 -13.49
C LEU A 243 -3.69 16.27 -13.02
N GLY A 244 -2.56 16.45 -13.71
CA GLY A 244 -1.25 15.94 -13.31
C GLY A 244 -0.83 16.49 -11.95
N HIS A 245 -1.01 17.79 -11.73
CA HIS A 245 -0.81 18.41 -10.42
C HIS A 245 -1.74 17.84 -9.36
N VAL A 246 -3.03 17.69 -9.65
CA VAL A 246 -3.99 17.08 -8.72
C VAL A 246 -3.57 15.63 -8.35
N PHE A 247 -2.88 14.93 -9.26
CA PHE A 247 -2.22 13.62 -9.05
C PHE A 247 -0.82 13.65 -8.39
N ASN A 248 -0.41 14.79 -7.85
CA ASN A 248 0.89 15.02 -7.21
C ASN A 248 2.09 14.94 -8.18
N MET A 249 1.89 15.22 -9.47
CA MET A 249 3.00 15.36 -10.41
C MET A 249 3.51 16.81 -10.36
N PRO A 250 4.80 17.03 -10.04
CA PRO A 250 5.43 18.34 -10.20
C PRO A 250 5.74 18.61 -11.67
N HIS A 251 6.18 19.83 -11.99
CA HIS A 251 6.80 20.08 -13.29
C HIS A 251 8.07 19.23 -13.50
N ASP A 252 8.35 18.92 -14.76
CA ASP A 252 9.45 18.05 -15.17
C ASP A 252 10.85 18.65 -14.97
N ASP A 253 10.92 19.98 -14.83
CA ASP A 253 12.12 20.77 -14.50
C ASP A 253 12.34 20.93 -12.98
N ALA A 254 11.44 20.41 -12.14
CA ALA A 254 11.59 20.47 -10.69
C ALA A 254 12.84 19.72 -10.23
N LYS A 255 13.51 20.23 -9.18
CA LYS A 255 14.75 19.64 -8.62
C LYS A 255 14.66 18.15 -8.32
N GLN A 256 13.48 17.68 -7.89
CA GLN A 256 13.22 16.27 -7.58
C GLN A 256 13.06 15.37 -8.82
N CYS A 257 12.83 15.95 -10.01
CA CYS A 257 12.75 15.24 -11.29
C CYS A 257 14.08 15.20 -12.05
N ALA A 258 15.05 16.05 -11.70
CA ALA A 258 16.33 16.20 -12.41
C ALA A 258 17.10 14.86 -12.57
N SER A 259 17.06 13.97 -11.58
CA SER A 259 17.73 12.67 -11.64
C SER A 259 16.97 11.61 -12.45
N MET A 260 15.67 11.82 -12.73
CA MET A 260 14.81 10.84 -13.41
C MET A 260 14.57 11.16 -14.89
N ASN A 261 14.42 12.43 -15.24
CA ASN A 261 14.06 12.84 -16.61
C ASN A 261 15.27 13.00 -17.55
N GLY A 262 16.49 13.11 -17.01
CA GLY A 262 17.67 13.37 -17.84
C GLY A 262 17.62 14.76 -18.49
N VAL A 263 18.01 14.86 -19.77
CA VAL A 263 18.17 16.13 -20.51
C VAL A 263 16.88 16.61 -21.20
N ASP A 264 15.95 15.70 -21.53
CA ASP A 264 14.73 16.02 -22.28
C ASP A 264 13.56 16.34 -21.34
N GLN A 265 13.56 17.55 -20.78
CA GLN A 265 12.57 17.98 -19.76
C GLN A 265 11.39 18.76 -20.35
N ASN A 266 11.52 19.28 -21.58
CA ASN A 266 10.57 20.24 -22.16
C ASN A 266 9.59 19.62 -23.16
N SER A 267 9.69 18.31 -23.42
CA SER A 267 8.85 17.62 -24.42
C SER A 267 7.75 16.74 -23.81
N HIS A 268 7.49 16.87 -22.51
CA HIS A 268 6.53 16.06 -21.77
C HIS A 268 5.37 16.91 -21.24
N MET A 269 4.30 16.23 -20.81
CA MET A 269 3.04 16.87 -20.45
C MET A 269 3.18 17.78 -19.23
N MET A 270 4.06 17.44 -18.30
CA MET A 270 4.33 18.25 -17.11
C MET A 270 5.50 19.21 -17.31
N ALA A 271 5.90 19.52 -18.55
CA ALA A 271 6.82 20.63 -18.81
C ALA A 271 6.20 21.95 -18.35
N SER A 272 7.00 22.84 -17.75
CA SER A 272 6.56 24.16 -17.27
C SER A 272 6.13 25.10 -18.40
N MET A 273 6.55 24.81 -19.63
CA MET A 273 6.11 25.50 -20.84
C MET A 273 5.84 24.48 -21.95
N LEU A 274 4.58 24.37 -22.38
CA LEU A 274 4.16 23.39 -23.37
C LEU A 274 4.44 23.90 -24.79
N SER A 275 5.60 23.53 -25.34
CA SER A 275 6.03 23.97 -26.68
C SER A 275 6.03 22.86 -27.73
N ASN A 276 6.43 21.64 -27.38
CA ASN A 276 6.41 20.49 -28.30
C ASN A 276 6.25 19.17 -27.55
N LEU A 277 5.05 18.59 -27.55
CA LEU A 277 4.78 17.35 -26.85
C LEU A 277 5.26 16.13 -27.65
N ASN A 278 6.09 15.29 -27.03
CA ASN A 278 6.48 14.00 -27.57
C ASN A 278 5.29 13.03 -27.52
N HIS A 279 4.58 12.87 -28.64
CA HIS A 279 3.41 11.99 -28.74
C HIS A 279 3.70 10.50 -28.47
N ASN A 280 4.95 10.04 -28.60
CA ASN A 280 5.33 8.66 -28.28
C ASN A 280 5.57 8.46 -26.77
N GLN A 281 5.90 9.53 -26.05
CA GLN A 281 6.14 9.52 -24.62
C GLN A 281 5.65 10.84 -24.00
N PRO A 282 4.32 11.07 -23.97
CA PRO A 282 3.75 12.31 -23.48
C PRO A 282 3.99 12.50 -21.98
N TRP A 283 4.14 11.41 -21.22
CA TRP A 283 4.45 11.49 -19.79
C TRP A 283 5.91 11.14 -19.53
N SER A 284 6.60 11.98 -18.77
CA SER A 284 7.99 11.77 -18.40
C SER A 284 8.16 10.59 -17.42
N PRO A 285 9.38 10.03 -17.29
CA PRO A 285 9.70 9.09 -16.25
C PRO A 285 9.39 9.60 -14.83
N CYS A 286 9.66 10.89 -14.54
CA CYS A 286 9.34 11.50 -13.25
C CYS A 286 7.83 11.52 -13.01
N SER A 287 7.04 12.00 -13.98
CA SER A 287 5.57 12.05 -13.89
C SER A 287 4.98 10.67 -13.58
N ALA A 288 5.39 9.65 -14.34
CA ALA A 288 4.96 8.26 -14.14
C ALA A 288 5.36 7.72 -12.75
N TYR A 289 6.56 8.01 -12.29
CA TYR A 289 7.02 7.63 -10.95
C TYR A 289 6.19 8.30 -9.85
N MET A 290 5.96 9.61 -9.98
CA MET A 290 5.27 10.43 -8.98
C MET A 290 3.82 9.99 -8.79
N ILE A 291 3.04 9.85 -9.87
CA ILE A 291 1.67 9.36 -9.76
C ILE A 291 1.64 7.94 -9.20
N THR A 292 2.58 7.07 -9.58
CA THR A 292 2.47 5.70 -9.08
C THR A 292 2.84 5.59 -7.61
N SER A 293 3.85 6.33 -7.16
CA SER A 293 4.19 6.44 -5.74
C SER A 293 3.00 6.98 -4.95
N PHE A 294 2.34 8.03 -5.45
CA PHE A 294 1.15 8.61 -4.84
C PHE A 294 0.00 7.58 -4.69
N LEU A 295 -0.32 6.85 -5.76
CA LEU A 295 -1.38 5.83 -5.75
C LEU A 295 -1.02 4.59 -4.89
N ASP A 296 0.22 4.10 -4.96
CA ASP A 296 0.68 2.93 -4.18
C ASP A 296 0.75 3.22 -2.67
N ASN A 297 0.94 4.49 -2.29
CA ASN A 297 0.90 4.96 -0.91
C ASN A 297 -0.52 5.17 -0.37
N GLY A 298 -1.55 4.99 -1.21
CA GLY A 298 -2.95 5.06 -0.81
C GLY A 298 -3.51 6.49 -0.78
N HIS A 299 -2.93 7.41 -1.56
CA HIS A 299 -3.48 8.76 -1.68
C HIS A 299 -4.61 8.88 -2.73
N GLY A 300 -4.80 7.87 -3.57
CA GLY A 300 -5.91 7.79 -4.54
C GLY A 300 -7.04 6.84 -4.12
N GLU A 301 -7.40 6.81 -2.84
CA GLU A 301 -8.39 5.85 -2.31
C GLU A 301 -9.83 6.08 -2.79
N CYS A 302 -10.20 7.34 -3.07
CA CYS A 302 -11.50 7.72 -3.65
C CYS A 302 -11.70 7.08 -5.03
N LEU A 303 -10.67 7.10 -5.88
CA LEU A 303 -10.67 6.63 -7.27
C LEU A 303 -10.90 5.12 -7.52
N MET A 304 -11.25 4.35 -6.49
CA MET A 304 -11.32 2.88 -6.54
C MET A 304 -12.69 2.33 -6.85
N ASP A 305 -13.73 3.11 -6.60
CA ASP A 305 -15.10 2.76 -6.94
C ASP A 305 -15.33 2.98 -8.44
N LYS A 306 -16.47 2.49 -8.92
CA LYS A 306 -16.81 2.56 -10.33
C LYS A 306 -17.99 3.52 -10.48
N PRO A 307 -17.91 4.48 -11.42
CA PRO A 307 -18.98 5.45 -11.63
C PRO A 307 -20.29 4.76 -11.99
N GLN A 308 -21.40 5.26 -11.44
CA GLN A 308 -22.73 4.68 -11.66
C GLN A 308 -23.27 4.93 -13.06
N SER A 309 -23.23 6.20 -13.51
CA SER A 309 -23.80 6.63 -14.78
C SER A 309 -22.97 7.77 -15.41
N PRO A 310 -21.74 7.48 -15.88
CA PRO A 310 -20.89 8.50 -16.50
C PRO A 310 -21.47 8.93 -17.86
N LEU A 311 -21.27 10.21 -18.21
CA LEU A 311 -21.53 10.73 -19.54
C LEU A 311 -20.56 10.11 -20.55
N GLN A 312 -21.06 9.84 -21.74
CA GLN A 312 -20.27 9.24 -22.81
C GLN A 312 -19.38 10.29 -23.47
N LEU A 313 -18.06 10.05 -23.45
CA LEU A 313 -17.10 10.87 -24.19
C LEU A 313 -17.17 10.55 -25.70
N PRO A 314 -16.98 11.56 -26.57
CA PRO A 314 -16.91 11.37 -28.02
C PRO A 314 -15.82 10.35 -28.40
N SER A 315 -16.19 9.36 -29.23
CA SER A 315 -15.23 8.39 -29.77
C SER A 315 -14.44 8.93 -30.95
N ASP A 316 -15.00 9.91 -31.65
CA ASP A 316 -14.40 10.56 -32.81
C ASP A 316 -13.17 11.39 -32.40
N LEU A 317 -12.30 11.63 -33.36
CA LEU A 317 -11.11 12.46 -33.15
C LEU A 317 -11.49 13.93 -33.32
N PRO A 318 -10.95 14.86 -32.51
CA PRO A 318 -11.42 16.25 -32.50
C PRO A 318 -11.38 16.93 -33.88
N GLY A 319 -10.36 16.65 -34.70
CA GLY A 319 -10.20 17.21 -36.04
C GLY A 319 -11.20 16.70 -37.08
N THR A 320 -11.96 15.62 -36.78
CA THR A 320 -13.10 15.21 -37.61
C THR A 320 -14.36 16.03 -37.34
N LEU A 321 -14.42 16.66 -36.17
CA LEU A 321 -15.53 17.52 -35.73
C LEU A 321 -15.22 18.99 -35.98
N TYR A 322 -13.94 19.37 -35.84
CA TYR A 322 -13.47 20.74 -35.97
C TYR A 322 -12.32 20.81 -36.99
N ASP A 323 -12.59 21.33 -38.17
CA ASP A 323 -11.58 21.52 -39.21
C ASP A 323 -10.52 22.58 -38.82
N ALA A 324 -9.49 22.76 -39.66
CA ALA A 324 -8.40 23.71 -39.37
C ALA A 324 -8.89 25.16 -39.23
N ASN A 325 -9.92 25.56 -39.96
CA ASN A 325 -10.51 26.91 -39.83
C ASN A 325 -11.20 27.05 -38.48
N ARG A 326 -12.00 26.07 -38.07
CA ARG A 326 -12.70 26.11 -36.79
C ARG A 326 -11.72 26.09 -35.61
N GLN A 327 -10.61 25.38 -35.75
CA GLN A 327 -9.51 25.42 -34.78
C GLN A 327 -8.91 26.84 -34.65
N CYS A 328 -8.63 27.51 -35.77
CA CYS A 328 -8.18 28.90 -35.75
C CYS A 328 -9.20 29.85 -35.11
N GLN A 329 -10.49 29.64 -35.38
CA GLN A 329 -11.56 30.44 -34.79
C GLN A 329 -11.62 30.32 -33.27
N PHE A 330 -11.45 29.10 -32.75
CA PHE A 330 -11.43 28.88 -31.30
C PHE A 330 -10.22 29.53 -30.62
N THR A 331 -9.05 29.52 -31.27
CA THR A 331 -7.83 30.05 -30.68
C THR A 331 -7.69 31.56 -30.81
N PHE A 332 -8.05 32.14 -31.96
CA PHE A 332 -7.77 33.56 -32.27
C PHE A 332 -9.04 34.41 -32.53
N GLY A 333 -10.23 33.81 -32.43
CA GLY A 333 -11.52 34.49 -32.63
C GLY A 333 -12.16 34.22 -34.00
N GLU A 334 -13.45 34.54 -34.15
CA GLU A 334 -14.30 34.10 -35.28
C GLU A 334 -13.79 34.51 -36.68
N GLU A 335 -13.08 35.63 -36.79
CA GLU A 335 -12.52 36.14 -38.05
C GLU A 335 -11.23 35.42 -38.47
N SER A 336 -10.62 34.64 -37.59
CA SER A 336 -9.39 33.91 -37.87
C SER A 336 -9.65 32.67 -38.74
N LYS A 337 -8.84 32.51 -39.79
CA LYS A 337 -8.89 31.40 -40.73
C LYS A 337 -7.55 30.70 -40.81
N HIS A 338 -7.55 29.48 -41.32
CA HIS A 338 -6.32 28.72 -41.52
C HIS A 338 -5.43 29.38 -42.59
N CYS A 339 -4.15 29.57 -42.25
CA CYS A 339 -3.11 30.06 -43.15
C CYS A 339 -2.39 28.87 -43.79
N LEU A 340 -2.36 28.82 -45.12
CA LEU A 340 -1.74 27.72 -45.86
C LEU A 340 -0.21 27.76 -45.75
N ASP A 341 0.35 26.85 -44.98
CA ASP A 341 1.78 26.53 -45.00
C ASP A 341 1.97 25.01 -45.11
N ALA A 342 2.41 24.55 -46.28
CA ALA A 342 2.61 23.13 -46.54
C ALA A 342 3.71 22.51 -45.65
N ALA A 343 4.71 23.29 -45.22
CA ALA A 343 5.84 22.82 -44.43
C ALA A 343 5.44 22.45 -42.99
N SER A 344 4.35 23.01 -42.48
CA SER A 344 3.86 22.80 -41.11
C SER A 344 2.57 21.97 -41.02
N THR A 345 2.19 21.30 -42.12
CA THR A 345 1.00 20.44 -42.17
C THR A 345 1.01 19.42 -41.03
N CYS A 346 -0.03 19.43 -40.19
CA CYS A 346 -0.20 18.62 -38.97
C CYS A 346 0.73 18.93 -37.79
N THR A 347 1.83 19.69 -37.97
CA THR A 347 2.80 19.96 -36.91
C THR A 347 2.56 21.28 -36.21
N THR A 348 2.20 22.33 -36.95
CA THR A 348 1.92 23.66 -36.38
C THR A 348 0.71 24.28 -37.08
N LEU A 349 -0.28 24.70 -36.30
CA LEU A 349 -1.46 25.39 -36.80
C LEU A 349 -1.14 26.88 -36.95
N TRP A 350 -1.15 27.35 -38.20
CA TRP A 350 -1.01 28.77 -38.53
C TRP A 350 -2.36 29.36 -38.88
N CYS A 351 -2.66 30.50 -38.29
CA CYS A 351 -3.95 31.16 -38.38
C CYS A 351 -3.79 32.62 -38.79
N THR A 352 -4.76 33.18 -39.50
CA THR A 352 -4.74 34.59 -39.88
C THR A 352 -5.01 35.47 -38.66
N GLY A 353 -4.32 36.60 -38.60
CA GLY A 353 -4.50 37.63 -37.59
C GLY A 353 -4.15 39.01 -38.15
N THR A 354 -4.29 40.03 -37.33
CA THR A 354 -3.97 41.41 -37.68
C THR A 354 -2.91 41.96 -36.72
N SER A 355 -1.78 42.39 -37.28
CA SER A 355 -0.73 43.08 -36.52
C SER A 355 -0.41 44.40 -37.21
N GLY A 356 -0.62 45.53 -36.51
CA GLY A 356 -0.45 46.87 -37.08
C GLY A 356 -1.35 47.17 -38.30
N GLY A 357 -2.52 46.52 -38.40
CA GLY A 357 -3.44 46.65 -39.54
C GLY A 357 -3.10 45.79 -40.76
N LEU A 358 -1.98 45.06 -40.75
CA LEU A 358 -1.60 44.11 -41.79
C LEU A 358 -2.08 42.69 -41.44
N LEU A 359 -2.58 41.97 -42.45
CA LEU A 359 -2.91 40.56 -42.33
C LEU A 359 -1.62 39.74 -42.19
N VAL A 360 -1.47 39.05 -41.07
CA VAL A 360 -0.31 38.21 -40.76
C VAL A 360 -0.76 36.79 -40.42
N CYS A 361 0.14 35.83 -40.55
CA CYS A 361 -0.09 34.48 -39.99
C CYS A 361 0.57 34.40 -38.62
N GLN A 362 -0.20 33.94 -37.64
CA GLN A 362 0.19 33.79 -36.23
C GLN A 362 -0.04 32.35 -35.78
N THR A 363 0.68 31.91 -34.74
CA THR A 363 0.56 30.57 -34.19
C THR A 363 0.85 30.57 -32.69
N LYS A 364 0.27 29.60 -31.97
CA LYS A 364 0.63 29.26 -30.58
C LYS A 364 1.52 28.00 -30.50
N HIS A 365 2.15 27.60 -31.61
CA HIS A 365 3.05 26.43 -31.71
C HIS A 365 2.39 25.06 -31.45
N PHE A 366 1.06 24.97 -31.53
CA PHE A 366 0.34 23.70 -31.35
C PHE A 366 0.09 22.96 -32.67
N PRO A 367 0.09 21.61 -32.67
CA PRO A 367 -0.24 20.82 -33.84
C PRO A 367 -1.73 20.90 -34.17
N TRP A 368 -2.05 20.50 -35.40
CA TRP A 368 -3.45 20.36 -35.81
C TRP A 368 -4.08 19.22 -35.03
N ALA A 369 -5.36 19.34 -34.71
CA ALA A 369 -6.05 18.29 -33.97
C ALA A 369 -6.06 16.96 -34.74
N ASP A 370 -5.89 15.85 -34.01
CA ASP A 370 -5.99 14.51 -34.60
C ASP A 370 -7.33 14.35 -35.33
N GLY A 371 -7.29 13.78 -36.53
CA GLY A 371 -8.44 13.62 -37.43
C GLY A 371 -8.64 14.76 -38.43
N THR A 372 -7.91 15.88 -38.32
CA THR A 372 -8.03 17.01 -39.26
C THR A 372 -7.57 16.58 -40.66
N SER A 373 -8.32 16.94 -41.70
CA SER A 373 -7.94 16.66 -43.09
C SER A 373 -6.67 17.41 -43.46
N CYS A 374 -5.64 16.72 -43.95
CA CYS A 374 -4.34 17.29 -44.36
C CYS A 374 -4.04 17.08 -45.85
N GLY A 375 -5.00 16.55 -46.60
CA GLY A 375 -4.89 16.26 -48.02
C GLY A 375 -5.99 15.29 -48.46
N GLU A 376 -6.09 15.04 -49.76
CA GLU A 376 -7.10 14.14 -50.29
C GLU A 376 -6.93 12.72 -49.74
N GLY A 377 -7.91 12.25 -48.97
CA GLY A 377 -7.87 10.93 -48.31
C GLY A 377 -6.82 10.78 -47.21
N LYS A 378 -6.31 11.90 -46.65
CA LYS A 378 -5.30 11.92 -45.57
C LYS A 378 -5.75 12.74 -44.36
N TRP A 379 -5.30 12.34 -43.17
CA TRP A 379 -5.64 13.02 -41.91
C TRP A 379 -4.44 13.15 -40.98
N CYS A 380 -4.44 14.17 -40.12
CA CYS A 380 -3.46 14.35 -39.07
C CYS A 380 -3.65 13.31 -37.96
N LEU A 381 -2.59 12.60 -37.57
CA LEU A 381 -2.53 11.73 -36.41
C LEU A 381 -1.14 11.84 -35.77
N ASN A 382 -1.08 12.15 -34.46
CA ASN A 382 0.17 12.32 -33.71
C ASN A 382 1.15 13.29 -34.42
N GLY A 383 0.64 14.41 -34.93
CA GLY A 383 1.43 15.42 -35.64
C GLY A 383 1.87 15.05 -37.06
N LYS A 384 1.39 13.93 -37.63
CA LYS A 384 1.76 13.44 -38.97
C LYS A 384 0.55 13.32 -39.89
N CYS A 385 0.71 13.66 -41.17
CA CYS A 385 -0.32 13.43 -42.19
C CYS A 385 -0.27 11.98 -42.70
N VAL A 386 -1.30 11.18 -42.40
CA VAL A 386 -1.34 9.74 -42.69
C VAL A 386 -2.54 9.32 -43.56
N ASN A 387 -2.41 8.18 -44.24
CA ASN A 387 -3.44 7.64 -45.16
C ASN A 387 -4.47 6.74 -44.45
N LYS A 388 -5.50 6.30 -45.19
CA LYS A 388 -6.64 5.50 -44.69
C LYS A 388 -6.26 4.13 -44.11
N THR A 389 -5.26 3.44 -44.66
CA THR A 389 -4.76 2.16 -44.15
C THR A 389 -4.13 2.29 -42.76
N ASP A 390 -3.38 3.37 -42.53
CA ASP A 390 -2.76 3.65 -41.23
C ASP A 390 -3.81 4.01 -40.18
N LYS A 391 -4.86 4.74 -40.58
CA LYS A 391 -6.01 5.09 -39.72
C LYS A 391 -6.68 3.85 -39.11
N MET A 392 -6.84 2.75 -39.87
CA MET A 392 -7.44 1.51 -39.35
C MET A 392 -6.57 0.83 -38.29
N HIS A 393 -5.25 0.89 -38.40
CA HIS A 393 -4.33 0.38 -37.38
C HIS A 393 -4.44 1.15 -36.06
N PHE A 394 -4.71 2.47 -36.10
CA PHE A 394 -4.92 3.29 -34.90
C PHE A 394 -6.27 3.08 -34.21
N HIS A 395 -7.24 2.45 -34.88
CA HIS A 395 -8.57 2.18 -34.30
C HIS A 395 -8.66 0.84 -33.54
N THR A 396 -7.69 -0.07 -33.68
CA THR A 396 -7.73 -1.38 -33.00
C THR A 396 -7.00 -1.30 -31.66
N PRO A 397 -7.70 -1.39 -30.50
CA PRO A 397 -7.06 -1.32 -29.19
C PRO A 397 -6.20 -2.56 -28.94
N ILE A 398 -4.96 -2.35 -28.48
CA ILE A 398 -4.07 -3.44 -28.03
C ILE A 398 -4.00 -3.35 -26.51
N HIS A 399 -4.58 -4.34 -25.82
CA HIS A 399 -4.50 -4.42 -24.36
C HIS A 399 -3.09 -4.82 -23.91
N GLY A 400 -2.60 -4.17 -22.87
CA GLY A 400 -1.31 -4.47 -22.30
C GLY A 400 -1.30 -5.79 -21.55
N SER A 401 -0.13 -6.43 -21.50
CA SER A 401 0.11 -7.57 -20.63
C SER A 401 1.48 -7.48 -19.97
N TRP A 402 1.56 -8.03 -18.75
CA TRP A 402 2.76 -7.91 -17.92
C TRP A 402 3.95 -8.63 -18.56
N GLY A 403 5.07 -7.92 -18.64
CA GLY A 403 6.37 -8.50 -18.95
C GLY A 403 6.91 -9.44 -17.86
N PRO A 404 8.09 -10.05 -18.12
CA PRO A 404 8.80 -10.82 -17.13
C PRO A 404 9.20 -9.93 -15.93
N TRP A 405 9.44 -10.57 -14.79
CA TRP A 405 10.04 -9.87 -13.64
C TRP A 405 11.50 -9.54 -13.94
N GLY A 406 11.90 -8.30 -13.65
CA GLY A 406 13.29 -7.88 -13.72
C GLY A 406 14.16 -8.58 -12.66
N PRO A 407 15.48 -8.35 -12.69
CA PRO A 407 16.37 -8.84 -11.65
C PRO A 407 15.97 -8.26 -10.28
N TRP A 408 16.37 -8.94 -9.22
CA TRP A 408 16.25 -8.40 -7.87
C TRP A 408 17.29 -7.29 -7.68
N GLY A 409 16.85 -6.13 -7.20
CA GLY A 409 17.75 -5.05 -6.83
C GLY A 409 18.57 -5.38 -5.59
N ASP A 410 19.38 -4.42 -5.15
CA ASP A 410 20.24 -4.57 -3.99
C ASP A 410 19.46 -4.77 -2.69
N CYS A 411 20.07 -5.49 -1.76
CA CYS A 411 19.47 -5.69 -0.44
C CYS A 411 19.57 -4.40 0.37
N SER A 412 18.45 -3.93 0.92
CA SER A 412 18.41 -2.70 1.72
C SER A 412 19.27 -2.72 3.00
N ARG A 413 19.69 -3.91 3.45
CA ARG A 413 20.51 -4.10 4.67
C ARG A 413 21.54 -5.20 4.44
N THR A 414 22.69 -5.09 5.08
CA THR A 414 23.76 -6.11 4.99
C THR A 414 23.58 -7.28 5.96
N CYS A 415 22.75 -7.12 6.99
CA CYS A 415 22.42 -8.12 8.00
C CYS A 415 21.06 -7.80 8.65
N GLY A 416 20.58 -8.71 9.50
CA GLY A 416 19.42 -8.51 10.38
C GLY A 416 18.07 -8.51 9.65
N GLY A 417 18.02 -8.97 8.40
CA GLY A 417 16.84 -8.98 7.54
C GLY A 417 16.64 -7.66 6.79
N GLY A 418 17.13 -7.59 5.56
CA GLY A 418 16.83 -6.54 4.58
C GLY A 418 15.73 -6.95 3.60
N VAL A 419 15.46 -6.07 2.64
CA VAL A 419 14.45 -6.25 1.60
C VAL A 419 15.06 -5.96 0.23
N GLN A 420 14.83 -6.86 -0.71
CA GLN A 420 15.04 -6.63 -2.14
C GLN A 420 13.70 -6.47 -2.82
N TYR A 421 13.67 -5.69 -3.89
CA TYR A 421 12.52 -5.60 -4.76
C TYR A 421 12.87 -5.94 -6.20
N THR A 422 11.86 -6.40 -6.93
CA THR A 422 11.89 -6.56 -8.38
C THR A 422 10.61 -5.94 -8.95
N MET A 423 10.70 -5.38 -10.14
CA MET A 423 9.60 -4.78 -10.86
C MET A 423 9.42 -5.43 -12.22
N ARG A 424 8.22 -5.28 -12.78
CA ARG A 424 7.92 -5.67 -14.16
C ARG A 424 7.13 -4.56 -14.83
N GLU A 425 7.30 -4.43 -16.13
CA GLU A 425 6.62 -3.41 -16.94
C GLU A 425 5.42 -4.01 -17.67
N CYS A 426 4.53 -3.13 -18.12
CA CYS A 426 3.37 -3.52 -18.93
C CYS A 426 3.74 -3.44 -20.42
N ASP A 427 4.57 -4.39 -20.88
CA ASP A 427 5.26 -4.32 -22.16
C ASP A 427 5.15 -5.57 -23.04
N ASN A 428 4.41 -6.61 -22.60
CA ASN A 428 4.29 -7.87 -23.32
C ASN A 428 2.82 -8.26 -23.64
N PRO A 429 2.12 -7.54 -24.53
CA PRO A 429 2.59 -6.39 -25.30
C PRO A 429 2.36 -5.05 -24.58
N VAL A 430 2.99 -3.98 -25.07
CA VAL A 430 2.71 -2.59 -24.63
C VAL A 430 1.29 -2.20 -25.05
N PRO A 431 0.46 -1.62 -24.16
CA PRO A 431 -0.86 -1.15 -24.54
C PRO A 431 -0.79 -0.05 -25.62
N LYS A 432 -1.65 -0.13 -26.63
CA LYS A 432 -1.75 0.86 -27.71
C LYS A 432 -3.19 1.17 -28.06
N ASN A 433 -3.43 2.31 -28.72
CA ASN A 433 -4.71 2.70 -29.31
C ASN A 433 -5.88 2.66 -28.30
N GLY A 434 -5.67 3.19 -27.09
CA GLY A 434 -6.68 3.18 -26.02
C GLY A 434 -6.95 1.82 -25.40
N GLY A 435 -6.07 0.83 -25.63
CA GLY A 435 -6.08 -0.45 -24.95
C GLY A 435 -5.93 -0.32 -23.43
N LYS A 436 -6.24 -1.42 -22.73
CA LYS A 436 -6.26 -1.43 -21.26
C LYS A 436 -4.83 -1.56 -20.73
N TYR A 437 -4.48 -0.78 -19.73
CA TYR A 437 -3.21 -0.95 -19.01
C TYR A 437 -3.24 -2.21 -18.13
N CYS A 438 -2.07 -2.71 -17.75
CA CYS A 438 -1.96 -3.94 -16.97
C CYS A 438 -2.45 -3.74 -15.53
N GLU A 439 -3.28 -4.67 -15.04
CA GLU A 439 -3.73 -4.74 -13.65
C GLU A 439 -3.03 -5.88 -12.91
N GLY A 440 -2.70 -5.69 -11.62
CA GLY A 440 -2.03 -6.68 -10.79
C GLY A 440 -0.73 -6.19 -10.15
N LYS A 441 -0.02 -7.10 -9.46
CA LYS A 441 1.24 -6.77 -8.78
C LYS A 441 2.28 -6.30 -9.80
N ARG A 442 2.81 -5.10 -9.62
CA ARG A 442 3.87 -4.53 -10.47
C ARG A 442 5.24 -4.55 -9.79
N VAL A 443 5.24 -4.63 -8.46
CA VAL A 443 6.44 -4.83 -7.63
C VAL A 443 6.28 -6.10 -6.79
N ARG A 444 7.39 -6.82 -6.57
CA ARG A 444 7.50 -7.91 -5.59
C ARG A 444 8.68 -7.64 -4.68
N TYR A 445 8.54 -8.10 -3.44
CA TYR A 445 9.55 -7.98 -2.40
C TYR A 445 9.95 -9.36 -1.91
N ARG A 446 11.20 -9.50 -1.49
CA ARG A 446 11.69 -10.65 -0.74
C ARG A 446 12.64 -10.19 0.34
N SER A 447 12.76 -11.00 1.39
CA SER A 447 13.78 -10.79 2.41
C SER A 447 15.15 -11.23 1.90
N CYS A 448 16.20 -10.57 2.39
CA CYS A 448 17.60 -10.85 2.11
C CYS A 448 18.43 -10.63 3.39
N ASN A 449 19.64 -11.17 3.44
CA ASN A 449 20.59 -10.97 4.55
C ASN A 449 19.94 -11.17 5.93
N ILE A 450 19.28 -12.33 6.12
CA ILE A 450 18.44 -12.62 7.30
C ILE A 450 19.24 -12.92 8.58
N GLU A 451 20.52 -13.22 8.43
CA GLU A 451 21.43 -13.52 9.53
C GLU A 451 21.50 -12.38 10.54
N ASP A 452 21.77 -12.70 11.81
CA ASP A 452 21.91 -11.69 12.85
C ASP A 452 23.05 -10.71 12.55
N CYS A 453 22.82 -9.44 12.85
CA CYS A 453 23.88 -8.45 12.79
C CYS A 453 24.89 -8.67 13.93
N PRO A 454 26.18 -8.34 13.73
CA PRO A 454 27.15 -8.24 14.81
C PRO A 454 26.63 -7.35 15.96
N ASP A 455 27.04 -7.65 17.19
CA ASP A 455 26.56 -6.90 18.36
C ASP A 455 27.08 -5.45 18.33
N ASN A 456 26.18 -4.51 18.02
CA ASN A 456 26.49 -3.08 17.91
C ASN A 456 26.13 -2.35 19.21
N ASN A 457 26.85 -2.66 20.30
CA ASN A 457 26.59 -2.13 21.65
C ASN A 457 25.13 -2.32 22.10
N GLY A 458 24.45 -3.37 21.61
CA GLY A 458 23.04 -3.63 21.89
C GLY A 458 22.05 -2.61 21.29
N LYS A 459 22.39 -1.81 20.29
CA LYS A 459 21.43 -0.90 19.64
C LYS A 459 20.58 -1.61 18.58
N THR A 460 19.36 -1.15 18.39
CA THR A 460 18.48 -1.59 17.30
C THR A 460 18.73 -0.77 16.04
N PHE A 461 18.44 -1.34 14.87
CA PHE A 461 18.63 -0.65 13.59
C PHE A 461 17.80 0.64 13.44
N ARG A 462 16.67 0.77 14.16
CA ARG A 462 15.89 2.02 14.18
C ARG A 462 16.53 3.08 15.09
N GLU A 463 17.22 2.66 16.15
CA GLU A 463 18.00 3.58 17.00
C GLU A 463 19.16 4.17 16.22
N GLU A 464 19.91 3.35 15.48
CA GLU A 464 20.98 3.81 14.59
C GLU A 464 20.48 4.87 13.58
N GLN A 465 19.30 4.66 13.00
CA GLN A 465 18.67 5.64 12.11
C GLN A 465 18.30 6.95 12.79
N CYS A 466 17.82 6.93 14.04
CA CYS A 466 17.57 8.16 14.80
C CYS A 466 18.88 8.86 15.19
N GLU A 467 19.88 8.11 15.65
CA GLU A 467 21.17 8.64 16.09
C GLU A 467 21.97 9.29 14.96
N ALA A 468 21.80 8.83 13.72
CA ALA A 468 22.37 9.47 12.53
C ALA A 468 21.94 10.94 12.37
N HIS A 469 20.88 11.38 13.06
CA HIS A 469 20.40 12.76 13.09
C HIS A 469 20.80 13.54 14.35
N ASN A 470 21.58 12.96 15.27
CA ASN A 470 22.05 13.68 16.46
C ASN A 470 22.93 14.87 16.09
N GLU A 471 23.74 14.77 15.03
CA GLU A 471 24.60 15.87 14.57
C GLU A 471 23.82 17.05 13.98
N PHE A 472 22.67 16.78 13.32
CA PHE A 472 21.80 17.80 12.73
C PHE A 472 21.20 18.73 13.79
N SER A 473 21.04 18.24 15.03
CA SER A 473 20.52 19.04 16.15
C SER A 473 21.46 20.17 16.61
N LYS A 474 22.77 20.04 16.35
CA LYS A 474 23.77 21.07 16.71
C LYS A 474 23.66 22.32 15.84
N VAL A 475 23.15 22.20 14.61
CA VAL A 475 23.10 23.28 13.62
C VAL A 475 21.80 24.09 13.70
N SER A 476 20.66 23.44 13.97
CA SER A 476 19.34 24.11 13.93
C SER A 476 18.95 24.82 15.22
N PHE A 477 19.53 24.46 16.38
CA PHE A 477 19.10 24.99 17.68
C PHE A 477 20.10 25.92 18.38
N GLY A 478 21.30 26.15 17.81
CA GLY A 478 22.31 27.10 18.30
C GLY A 478 22.80 26.83 19.73
N SER A 479 24.08 26.46 19.89
CA SER A 479 24.80 26.35 21.20
C SER A 479 24.09 25.59 22.34
N GLY A 480 23.02 24.84 22.07
CA GLY A 480 22.32 23.99 23.02
C GLY A 480 22.98 22.61 23.14
N PRO A 481 22.75 21.88 24.24
CA PRO A 481 23.26 20.53 24.40
C PRO A 481 22.74 19.64 23.26
N ALA A 482 23.62 18.79 22.71
CA ALA A 482 23.29 17.90 21.61
C ALA A 482 22.06 17.03 21.96
N VAL A 483 21.05 17.02 21.09
CA VAL A 483 19.84 16.24 21.30
C VAL A 483 20.12 14.78 20.99
N GLU A 484 19.93 13.89 21.98
CA GLU A 484 19.99 12.44 21.78
C GLU A 484 18.62 11.93 21.32
N TRP A 485 18.52 11.54 20.05
CA TRP A 485 17.30 11.02 19.46
C TRP A 485 17.12 9.52 19.72
N THR A 486 15.92 9.14 20.15
CA THR A 486 15.52 7.74 20.38
C THR A 486 14.23 7.42 19.62
N PRO A 487 13.98 6.18 19.17
CA PRO A 487 12.76 5.85 18.44
C PRO A 487 11.50 6.02 19.29
N LYS A 488 10.43 6.51 18.67
CA LYS A 488 9.11 6.61 19.29
C LYS A 488 8.16 5.59 18.66
N TYR A 489 7.57 4.70 19.46
CA TYR A 489 6.49 3.80 19.00
C TYR A 489 5.15 4.06 19.73
N ALA A 490 5.20 4.49 20.98
CA ALA A 490 4.04 4.90 21.77
C ALA A 490 3.33 6.11 21.13
N GLY A 491 2.00 6.02 20.99
CA GLY A 491 1.18 7.05 20.34
C GLY A 491 1.26 7.11 18.80
N VAL A 492 2.10 6.30 18.15
CA VAL A 492 2.23 6.30 16.68
C VAL A 492 1.11 5.49 16.03
N SER A 493 0.35 6.16 15.14
CA SER A 493 -0.69 5.53 14.32
C SER A 493 -0.16 4.34 13.52
N PRO A 494 -0.92 3.24 13.36
CA PRO A 494 -0.50 2.10 12.53
C PRO A 494 -0.04 2.45 11.12
N LYS A 495 -0.59 3.52 10.52
CA LYS A 495 -0.21 4.00 9.18
C LYS A 495 1.19 4.64 9.16
N ASP A 496 1.62 5.23 10.26
CA ASP A 496 2.86 6.00 10.37
C ASP A 496 4.03 5.22 10.98
N ARG A 497 3.82 3.94 11.35
CA ARG A 497 4.82 3.09 12.01
C ARG A 497 6.13 2.89 11.24
N CYS A 498 6.12 3.17 9.94
CA CYS A 498 7.28 3.05 9.07
C CYS A 498 7.84 4.39 8.62
N LYS A 499 7.38 5.50 9.22
CA LYS A 499 8.10 6.78 9.24
C LYS A 499 9.19 6.73 10.31
N LEU A 500 10.26 7.50 10.15
CA LEU A 500 11.28 7.63 11.18
C LEU A 500 10.86 8.69 12.19
N ILE A 501 10.08 8.28 13.19
CA ILE A 501 9.62 9.16 14.27
C ILE A 501 10.55 8.98 15.46
N CYS A 502 11.26 10.04 15.82
CA CYS A 502 12.24 10.04 16.91
C CYS A 502 11.83 11.05 17.97
N GLN A 503 12.08 10.72 19.24
CA GLN A 503 11.85 11.58 20.40
C GLN A 503 13.18 11.93 21.06
N ALA A 504 13.27 13.16 21.55
CA ALA A 504 14.44 13.64 22.27
C ALA A 504 14.46 13.09 23.70
N LYS A 505 15.57 12.46 24.09
CA LYS A 505 15.77 11.88 25.41
C LYS A 505 15.71 12.96 26.50
N GLY A 506 14.95 12.73 27.56
CA GLY A 506 14.83 13.64 28.71
C GLY A 506 13.79 14.77 28.59
N ILE A 507 13.48 15.22 27.37
CA ILE A 507 12.55 16.35 27.13
C ILE A 507 11.24 15.96 26.43
N GLY A 508 11.19 14.79 25.80
CA GLY A 508 9.93 14.15 25.40
C GLY A 508 9.22 14.70 24.16
N PHE A 509 9.70 15.79 23.55
CA PHE A 509 9.23 16.22 22.23
C PHE A 509 9.69 15.24 21.14
N PHE A 510 8.94 15.17 20.05
CA PHE A 510 9.19 14.23 18.95
C PHE A 510 9.03 14.87 17.58
N PHE A 511 9.76 14.35 16.60
CA PHE A 511 9.77 14.81 15.22
C PHE A 511 9.73 13.62 14.25
N VAL A 512 9.23 13.87 13.04
CA VAL A 512 9.35 12.94 11.90
C VAL A 512 10.62 13.33 11.15
N LEU A 513 11.71 12.61 11.36
CA LEU A 513 13.03 12.93 10.78
C LEU A 513 13.16 12.47 9.33
N GLN A 514 12.48 11.37 8.96
CA GLN A 514 12.41 10.86 7.59
C GLN A 514 11.01 10.35 7.25
N PRO A 515 10.54 10.52 6.00
CA PRO A 515 9.23 10.05 5.56
C PRO A 515 9.11 8.52 5.53
N LYS A 516 10.23 7.80 5.50
CA LYS A 516 10.29 6.35 5.68
C LYS A 516 11.56 5.92 6.39
N VAL A 517 11.48 4.84 7.16
CA VAL A 517 12.65 4.08 7.63
C VAL A 517 13.21 3.24 6.49
N VAL A 518 14.46 2.81 6.61
CA VAL A 518 15.09 1.87 5.67
C VAL A 518 14.31 0.56 5.63
N ASP A 519 14.08 0.03 4.43
CA ASP A 519 13.32 -1.21 4.24
C ASP A 519 13.95 -2.39 4.98
N GLY A 520 13.13 -3.23 5.60
CA GLY A 520 13.56 -4.32 6.49
C GLY A 520 13.58 -3.94 7.97
N THR A 521 13.51 -2.65 8.31
CA THR A 521 13.39 -2.20 9.71
C THR A 521 12.08 -2.74 10.33
N PRO A 522 12.10 -3.38 11.52
CA PRO A 522 10.88 -3.81 12.20
C PRO A 522 9.90 -2.66 12.43
N CYS A 523 8.60 -2.88 12.21
CA CYS A 523 7.59 -1.83 12.37
C CYS A 523 7.39 -1.39 13.83
N SER A 524 7.57 -2.34 14.75
CA SER A 524 7.51 -2.12 16.20
C SER A 524 8.37 -3.16 16.91
N PRO A 525 8.79 -2.92 18.16
CA PRO A 525 9.69 -3.82 18.88
C PRO A 525 9.07 -5.19 19.20
N ASP A 526 7.74 -5.25 19.24
CA ASP A 526 6.93 -6.43 19.56
C ASP A 526 6.39 -7.17 18.33
N SER A 527 6.64 -6.66 17.12
CA SER A 527 6.10 -7.21 15.88
C SER A 527 7.21 -7.80 15.03
N THR A 528 6.91 -8.94 14.40
CA THR A 528 7.76 -9.53 13.35
C THR A 528 7.56 -8.85 11.99
N SER A 529 6.62 -7.92 11.89
CA SER A 529 6.36 -7.19 10.64
C SER A 529 7.48 -6.19 10.37
N VAL A 530 7.82 -6.02 9.09
CA VAL A 530 8.91 -5.16 8.62
C VAL A 530 8.39 -4.05 7.74
N CYS A 531 9.09 -2.92 7.74
CA CYS A 531 8.80 -1.80 6.88
C CYS A 531 9.31 -2.06 5.46
N VAL A 532 8.45 -1.84 4.47
CA VAL A 532 8.74 -1.95 3.05
C VAL A 532 8.09 -0.75 2.36
N GLN A 533 8.89 0.12 1.74
CA GLN A 533 8.46 1.35 1.09
C GLN A 533 7.54 2.20 1.98
N GLY A 534 7.96 2.43 3.23
CA GLY A 534 7.21 3.25 4.19
C GLY A 534 5.95 2.57 4.76
N GLN A 535 5.77 1.26 4.55
CA GLN A 535 4.58 0.54 4.98
C GLN A 535 4.89 -0.72 5.77
N CYS A 536 4.05 -1.03 6.76
CA CYS A 536 4.25 -2.21 7.58
C CYS A 536 3.70 -3.49 6.93
N VAL A 537 4.59 -4.37 6.48
CA VAL A 537 4.29 -5.64 5.82
C VAL A 537 4.51 -6.82 6.79
N LYS A 538 3.63 -7.82 6.74
CA LYS A 538 3.76 -9.00 7.62
C LYS A 538 4.97 -9.82 7.21
N ALA A 539 5.81 -10.14 8.19
CA ALA A 539 6.89 -11.10 8.08
C ALA A 539 6.85 -12.06 9.28
N GLY A 540 7.44 -13.23 9.12
CA GLY A 540 7.59 -14.22 10.19
C GLY A 540 8.70 -13.84 11.17
N CYS A 541 8.80 -14.56 12.29
CA CYS A 541 9.91 -14.43 13.23
C CYS A 541 11.28 -14.81 12.63
N ASP A 542 11.28 -15.46 11.46
CA ASP A 542 12.43 -15.82 10.64
C ASP A 542 12.87 -14.66 9.73
N ARG A 543 12.27 -13.47 9.89
CA ARG A 543 12.54 -12.26 9.09
C ARG A 543 12.17 -12.40 7.61
N ILE A 544 11.40 -13.43 7.25
CA ILE A 544 10.94 -13.68 5.88
C ILE A 544 9.57 -13.04 5.65
N ILE A 545 9.47 -12.16 4.65
CA ILE A 545 8.19 -11.55 4.22
C ILE A 545 7.19 -12.65 3.84
N ASP A 546 5.94 -12.49 4.27
CA ASP A 546 4.85 -13.47 4.11
C ASP A 546 5.05 -14.83 4.80
N SER A 547 6.12 -15.02 5.58
CA SER A 547 6.27 -16.19 6.45
C SER A 547 5.23 -16.17 7.58
N LYS A 548 4.70 -17.35 7.89
CA LYS A 548 3.70 -17.56 8.95
C LYS A 548 4.32 -17.97 10.29
N LYS A 549 5.66 -18.13 10.36
CA LYS A 549 6.34 -18.52 11.60
C LYS A 549 6.21 -17.43 12.66
N LYS A 550 5.97 -17.84 13.90
CA LYS A 550 5.85 -16.93 15.06
C LYS A 550 6.81 -17.37 16.16
N PHE A 551 7.19 -16.42 17.00
CA PHE A 551 7.86 -16.76 18.25
C PHE A 551 6.91 -17.54 19.14
N ASP A 552 7.43 -18.60 19.75
CA ASP A 552 6.73 -19.31 20.80
C ASP A 552 6.82 -18.54 22.14
N LYS A 553 6.22 -19.10 23.19
CA LYS A 553 6.25 -18.50 24.54
C LYS A 553 7.66 -18.39 25.14
N CYS A 554 8.65 -19.07 24.55
CA CYS A 554 10.05 -19.07 24.96
C CYS A 554 10.92 -18.09 24.17
N GLY A 555 10.34 -17.38 23.18
CA GLY A 555 11.09 -16.50 22.27
C GLY A 555 11.83 -17.25 21.16
N ILE A 556 11.48 -18.51 20.88
CA ILE A 556 12.08 -19.30 19.80
C ILE A 556 11.18 -19.23 18.56
N CYS A 557 11.77 -18.87 17.43
CA CYS A 557 11.04 -18.79 16.17
C CYS A 557 10.61 -20.18 15.68
N GLY A 558 9.30 -20.38 15.49
CA GLY A 558 8.75 -21.70 15.12
C GLY A 558 8.86 -22.75 16.23
N GLY A 559 9.16 -22.33 17.46
CA GLY A 559 9.24 -23.24 18.60
C GLY A 559 7.88 -23.77 19.05
N ASN A 560 7.89 -24.82 19.87
CA ASN A 560 6.70 -25.44 20.44
C ASN A 560 6.47 -25.07 21.92
N GLY A 561 7.31 -24.18 22.49
CA GLY A 561 7.21 -23.73 23.87
C GLY A 561 7.74 -24.72 24.91
N SER A 562 8.50 -25.75 24.52
CA SER A 562 9.00 -26.77 25.45
C SER A 562 10.31 -26.42 26.17
N THR A 563 11.06 -25.45 25.63
CA THR A 563 12.44 -25.09 26.05
C THR A 563 12.52 -24.15 27.25
N CYS A 564 11.38 -23.59 27.67
CA CYS A 564 11.29 -22.67 28.80
C CYS A 564 10.24 -23.12 29.82
N LYS A 565 10.36 -22.61 31.04
CA LYS A 565 9.38 -22.75 32.12
C LYS A 565 8.72 -21.40 32.38
N LYS A 566 7.40 -21.41 32.61
CA LYS A 566 6.66 -20.24 33.03
C LYS A 566 6.94 -19.97 34.51
N THR A 567 7.32 -18.73 34.83
CA THR A 567 7.41 -18.22 36.20
C THR A 567 6.33 -17.17 36.39
N SER A 568 5.62 -17.23 37.52
CA SER A 568 4.54 -16.30 37.82
C SER A 568 4.36 -16.15 39.32
N GLY A 569 3.91 -14.97 39.74
CA GLY A 569 3.58 -14.70 41.13
C GLY A 569 2.60 -13.55 41.27
N SER A 570 2.15 -13.34 42.51
CA SER A 570 1.28 -12.23 42.86
C SER A 570 1.70 -11.61 44.17
N VAL A 571 1.65 -10.28 44.25
CA VAL A 571 1.98 -9.51 45.45
C VAL A 571 0.75 -8.75 45.91
N THR A 572 0.37 -8.96 47.16
CA THR A 572 -0.80 -8.36 47.81
C THR A 572 -0.46 -7.48 49.02
N SER A 573 0.79 -7.50 49.48
CA SER A 573 1.31 -6.67 50.56
C SER A 573 2.69 -6.14 50.18
N ALA A 574 2.99 -4.89 50.53
CA ALA A 574 4.31 -4.29 50.34
C ALA A 574 4.61 -3.32 51.51
N LYS A 575 5.89 -3.14 51.81
CA LYS A 575 6.36 -2.13 52.77
C LYS A 575 6.23 -0.72 52.15
N PRO A 576 5.95 0.32 52.95
CA PRO A 576 6.00 1.71 52.50
C PRO A 576 7.31 2.03 51.77
N GLY A 577 7.23 2.83 50.71
CA GLY A 577 8.37 3.13 49.84
C GLY A 577 8.58 2.09 48.74
N TYR A 578 9.82 1.97 48.25
CA TYR A 578 10.19 1.01 47.21
C TYR A 578 10.35 -0.39 47.79
N HIS A 579 9.61 -1.35 47.23
CA HIS A 579 9.65 -2.75 47.64
C HIS A 579 9.90 -3.65 46.43
N ASP A 580 10.90 -4.51 46.53
CA ASP A 580 11.27 -5.49 45.48
C ASP A 580 10.21 -6.58 45.35
N ILE A 581 9.75 -6.80 44.12
CA ILE A 581 8.73 -7.82 43.80
C ILE A 581 9.39 -9.06 43.22
N VAL A 582 10.19 -8.89 42.17
CA VAL A 582 10.86 -9.98 41.47
C VAL A 582 12.03 -9.46 40.65
N THR A 583 13.15 -10.18 40.69
CA THR A 583 14.24 -9.99 39.75
C THR A 583 14.05 -10.93 38.57
N ILE A 584 13.84 -10.35 37.40
CA ILE A 584 13.66 -11.09 36.14
C ILE A 584 15.05 -11.29 35.53
N PRO A 585 15.50 -12.54 35.31
CA PRO A 585 16.85 -12.81 34.85
C PRO A 585 17.04 -12.47 33.36
N ALA A 586 18.30 -12.28 32.96
CA ALA A 586 18.68 -12.22 31.55
C ALA A 586 18.19 -13.47 30.79
N GLY A 587 17.79 -13.28 29.53
CA GLY A 587 17.20 -14.30 28.66
C GLY A 587 15.71 -14.57 28.91
N ALA A 588 15.08 -13.94 29.91
CA ALA A 588 13.65 -14.10 30.14
C ALA A 588 12.83 -13.44 29.01
N THR A 589 11.74 -14.10 28.60
CA THR A 589 10.87 -13.67 27.50
C THR A 589 9.41 -13.53 27.94
N ASN A 590 8.60 -12.84 27.12
CA ASN A 590 7.16 -12.64 27.35
C ASN A 590 6.86 -12.15 28.78
N ILE A 591 7.58 -11.10 29.18
CA ILE A 591 7.46 -10.46 30.48
C ILE A 591 6.16 -9.66 30.50
N GLU A 592 5.35 -9.88 31.52
CA GLU A 592 4.14 -9.12 31.77
C GLU A 592 3.98 -8.89 33.28
N VAL A 593 3.96 -7.63 33.68
CA VAL A 593 3.68 -7.19 35.06
C VAL A 593 2.45 -6.29 35.02
N LYS A 594 1.46 -6.59 35.86
CA LYS A 594 0.18 -5.89 35.92
C LYS A 594 -0.09 -5.46 37.34
N GLN A 595 -0.34 -4.17 37.53
CA GLN A 595 -0.86 -3.58 38.75
C GLN A 595 -2.29 -3.10 38.50
N ARG A 596 -3.22 -3.48 39.38
CA ARG A 596 -4.65 -3.17 39.23
C ARG A 596 -5.15 -2.28 40.35
N ASN A 597 -5.72 -1.14 39.97
CA ASN A 597 -6.41 -0.24 40.89
C ASN A 597 -7.73 -0.84 41.40
N HIS A 598 -8.16 -0.41 42.59
CA HIS A 598 -9.44 -0.84 43.16
C HIS A 598 -10.61 -0.28 42.33
N ARG A 599 -11.72 -1.03 42.20
CA ARG A 599 -12.90 -0.57 41.44
C ARG A 599 -13.41 0.73 42.05
N GLY A 600 -13.37 1.83 41.28
CA GLY A 600 -13.87 3.14 41.69
C GLY A 600 -12.84 4.11 42.26
N SER A 601 -11.60 3.67 42.54
CA SER A 601 -10.51 4.58 42.97
C SER A 601 -9.60 4.93 41.79
N ARG A 602 -9.22 6.22 41.64
CA ARG A 602 -8.29 6.68 40.59
C ARG A 602 -6.87 6.14 40.81
N ASN A 603 -6.46 5.91 42.06
CA ASN A 603 -5.17 5.32 42.43
C ASN A 603 -5.30 4.61 43.80
N ASN A 604 -4.48 3.59 44.05
CA ASN A 604 -4.36 2.90 45.35
C ASN A 604 -3.02 3.23 46.04
N GLY A 605 -2.34 4.29 45.60
CA GLY A 605 -1.03 4.69 46.11
C GLY A 605 0.09 3.70 45.80
N SER A 606 -0.07 2.77 44.86
CA SER A 606 0.93 1.74 44.55
C SER A 606 1.30 1.75 43.06
N TYR A 607 2.55 2.11 42.74
CA TYR A 607 3.03 2.33 41.37
C TYR A 607 4.20 1.40 41.03
N LEU A 608 4.30 0.94 39.79
CA LEU A 608 5.40 0.06 39.35
C LEU A 608 6.67 0.85 39.08
N ALA A 609 7.82 0.29 39.45
CA ALA A 609 9.14 0.83 39.16
C ALA A 609 10.07 -0.28 38.66
N ILE A 610 11.13 0.10 37.94
CA ILE A 610 12.14 -0.84 37.43
C ILE A 610 13.52 -0.34 37.85
N LYS A 611 14.28 -1.23 38.48
CA LYS A 611 15.66 -1.02 38.92
C LYS A 611 16.60 -1.92 38.14
N ALA A 612 17.69 -1.35 37.63
CA ALA A 612 18.76 -2.04 36.94
C ALA A 612 19.64 -2.87 37.90
N ALA A 613 20.48 -3.73 37.34
CA ALA A 613 21.42 -4.55 38.11
C ALA A 613 22.49 -3.73 38.85
N ASP A 614 22.88 -2.58 38.30
CA ASP A 614 23.84 -1.63 38.90
C ASP A 614 23.21 -0.75 40.00
N GLY A 615 21.91 -0.89 40.23
CA GLY A 615 21.15 -0.16 41.25
C GLY A 615 20.49 1.13 40.75
N THR A 616 20.72 1.55 39.51
CA THR A 616 20.08 2.73 38.92
C THR A 616 18.60 2.46 38.58
N TYR A 617 17.78 3.51 38.56
CA TYR A 617 16.37 3.39 38.19
C TYR A 617 16.17 3.56 36.68
N ILE A 618 15.53 2.56 36.07
CA ILE A 618 15.13 2.58 34.66
C ILE A 618 13.74 3.23 34.52
N LEU A 619 12.86 3.01 35.50
CA LEU A 619 11.49 3.53 35.51
C LEU A 619 11.06 3.92 36.92
N ASN A 620 10.44 5.10 37.05
CA ASN A 620 9.82 5.61 38.28
C ASN A 620 10.74 5.53 39.51
N GLY A 621 11.98 6.04 39.36
CA GLY A 621 12.94 6.22 40.45
C GLY A 621 12.79 7.56 41.16
N ASP A 622 13.53 7.76 42.26
CA ASP A 622 13.62 9.04 42.98
C ASP A 622 12.25 9.65 43.36
N PHE A 623 11.26 8.80 43.65
CA PHE A 623 9.87 9.18 43.93
C PHE A 623 9.17 9.95 42.79
N THR A 624 9.68 9.85 41.57
CA THR A 624 9.08 10.39 40.36
C THR A 624 8.20 9.37 39.66
N LEU A 625 7.13 9.83 38.99
CA LEU A 625 6.17 8.95 38.31
C LEU A 625 5.94 9.40 36.87
N SER A 626 6.18 8.49 35.92
CA SER A 626 5.75 8.63 34.53
C SER A 626 4.25 8.33 34.41
N THR A 627 3.47 9.35 34.05
CA THR A 627 2.00 9.27 34.00
C THR A 627 1.47 8.75 32.66
N LEU A 628 2.23 8.91 31.58
CA LEU A 628 1.84 8.56 30.21
C LEU A 628 2.43 7.22 29.76
N GLU A 629 1.85 6.67 28.69
CA GLU A 629 2.41 5.49 28.01
C GLU A 629 3.76 5.84 27.37
N GLN A 630 4.77 5.03 27.63
CA GLN A 630 6.12 5.22 27.09
C GLN A 630 6.80 3.89 26.77
N ASP A 631 7.68 3.93 25.77
CA ASP A 631 8.61 2.86 25.46
C ASP A 631 9.94 3.16 26.15
N ILE A 632 10.44 2.17 26.87
CA ILE A 632 11.66 2.24 27.68
C ILE A 632 12.68 1.36 26.98
N THR A 633 13.66 1.97 26.31
CA THR A 633 14.83 1.25 25.80
C THR A 633 15.81 1.01 26.92
N TYR A 634 16.19 -0.25 27.13
CA TYR A 634 17.28 -0.62 28.03
C TYR A 634 18.13 -1.74 27.40
N LYS A 635 19.40 -1.44 27.09
CA LYS A 635 20.39 -2.39 26.55
C LYS A 635 19.85 -3.21 25.36
N GLY A 636 19.18 -2.53 24.42
CA GLY A 636 18.58 -3.15 23.23
C GLY A 636 17.24 -3.85 23.43
N THR A 637 16.74 -3.92 24.66
CA THR A 637 15.41 -4.44 24.95
C THR A 637 14.44 -3.27 25.13
N VAL A 638 13.30 -3.33 24.44
CA VAL A 638 12.22 -2.36 24.64
C VAL A 638 11.19 -2.92 25.61
N LEU A 639 10.94 -2.18 26.69
CA LEU A 639 9.90 -2.42 27.69
C LEU A 639 8.81 -1.38 27.49
N ARG A 640 7.56 -1.80 27.32
CA ARG A 640 6.44 -0.88 27.16
C ARG A 640 5.67 -0.73 28.45
N TYR A 641 5.58 0.50 28.93
CA TYR A 641 4.92 0.87 30.17
C TYR A 641 3.69 1.72 29.88
N SER A 642 2.55 1.38 30.47
CA SER A 642 1.26 2.03 30.19
C SER A 642 1.06 3.40 30.83
N GLY A 643 1.96 3.84 31.72
CA GLY A 643 1.77 5.03 32.54
C GLY A 643 1.04 4.74 33.85
N SER A 644 1.35 5.54 34.89
CA SER A 644 0.76 5.39 36.24
C SER A 644 -0.69 5.86 36.32
N SER A 645 -1.13 6.68 35.36
CA SER A 645 -2.52 7.14 35.24
C SER A 645 -3.46 6.11 34.60
N ALA A 646 -2.90 5.03 34.03
CA ALA A 646 -3.70 3.99 33.40
C ALA A 646 -4.54 3.21 34.43
N ALA A 647 -5.77 2.86 34.06
CA ALA A 647 -6.65 2.04 34.92
C ALA A 647 -6.05 0.66 35.27
N LEU A 648 -5.17 0.16 34.41
CA LEU A 648 -4.34 -1.00 34.64
C LEU A 648 -2.91 -0.64 34.26
N GLU A 649 -2.10 -0.36 35.27
CA GLU A 649 -0.68 -0.10 35.09
C GLU A 649 0.02 -1.40 34.69
N ARG A 650 0.77 -1.38 33.58
CA ARG A 650 1.32 -2.57 32.95
C ARG A 650 2.71 -2.32 32.39
N ILE A 651 3.62 -3.24 32.65
CA ILE A 651 4.93 -3.36 32.00
C ILE A 651 4.92 -4.63 31.15
N ARG A 652 5.36 -4.55 29.89
CA ARG A 652 5.48 -5.71 29.00
C ARG A 652 6.73 -5.68 28.14
N SER A 653 7.30 -6.86 27.87
CA SER A 653 8.31 -7.06 26.83
C SER A 653 8.21 -8.46 26.23
N PHE A 654 8.44 -8.56 24.91
CA PHE A 654 8.37 -9.81 24.16
C PHE A 654 9.76 -10.37 23.86
N SER A 655 10.75 -9.50 23.68
CA SER A 655 12.13 -9.87 23.39
C SER A 655 12.84 -10.42 24.63
N PRO A 656 13.84 -11.31 24.46
CA PRO A 656 14.67 -11.76 25.57
C PRO A 656 15.43 -10.60 26.20
N LEU A 657 15.39 -10.49 27.54
CA LEU A 657 16.22 -9.53 28.26
C LEU A 657 17.71 -9.80 28.04
N LYS A 658 18.51 -8.76 27.85
CA LYS A 658 19.98 -8.86 27.79
C LYS A 658 20.61 -8.89 29.19
N GLU A 659 20.08 -8.07 30.09
CA GLU A 659 20.54 -7.94 31.48
C GLU A 659 19.36 -8.17 32.44
N PRO A 660 19.61 -8.62 33.69
CA PRO A 660 18.55 -8.80 34.67
C PRO A 660 17.99 -7.45 35.14
N ILE A 661 16.68 -7.40 35.38
CA ILE A 661 15.98 -6.21 35.92
C ILE A 661 15.18 -6.58 37.15
N THR A 662 15.12 -5.67 38.13
CA THR A 662 14.31 -5.84 39.34
C THR A 662 13.05 -5.00 39.22
N ILE A 663 11.91 -5.66 39.29
CA ILE A 663 10.61 -5.01 39.35
C ILE A 663 10.33 -4.63 40.80
N GLN A 664 9.99 -3.37 41.02
CA GLN A 664 9.64 -2.81 42.32
C GLN A 664 8.23 -2.23 42.30
N VAL A 665 7.64 -2.08 43.49
CA VAL A 665 6.46 -1.24 43.71
C VAL A 665 6.81 -0.12 44.67
N LEU A 666 6.49 1.11 44.28
CA LEU A 666 6.48 2.26 45.15
C LEU A 666 5.09 2.36 45.80
N THR A 667 5.02 2.25 47.12
CA THR A 667 3.78 2.45 47.89
C THR A 667 3.81 3.76 48.69
N VAL A 668 2.78 4.58 48.51
CA VAL A 668 2.60 5.91 49.11
C VAL A 668 1.23 5.97 49.80
N GLY A 669 1.21 6.25 51.12
CA GLY A 669 0.01 6.38 51.94
C GLY A 669 -0.40 5.12 52.73
N ASN A 670 -1.56 5.20 53.40
CA ASN A 670 -1.96 4.26 54.46
C ASN A 670 -2.74 3.01 53.97
N ALA A 671 -3.07 2.88 52.68
CA ALA A 671 -3.89 1.79 52.12
C ALA A 671 -3.06 0.75 51.35
N LEU A 672 -2.35 -0.11 52.08
CA LEU A 672 -1.27 -0.99 51.61
C LEU A 672 -1.70 -2.33 50.98
N ARG A 673 -2.50 -2.32 49.91
CA ARG A 673 -2.85 -3.56 49.19
C ARG A 673 -2.61 -3.43 47.69
N PRO A 674 -1.34 -3.47 47.23
CA PRO A 674 -1.05 -3.61 45.81
C PRO A 674 -1.72 -4.89 45.27
N LYS A 675 -2.13 -4.91 44.01
CA LYS A 675 -2.70 -6.10 43.36
C LYS A 675 -1.86 -6.41 42.13
N ILE A 676 -0.62 -6.79 42.39
CA ILE A 676 0.37 -6.99 41.35
C ILE A 676 0.40 -8.46 40.96
N LYS A 677 0.40 -8.72 39.66
CA LYS A 677 0.61 -10.04 39.08
C LYS A 677 1.71 -9.94 38.04
N TYR A 678 2.67 -10.85 38.10
CA TYR A 678 3.74 -10.93 37.11
C TYR A 678 3.82 -12.32 36.50
N THR A 679 4.21 -12.38 35.23
CA THR A 679 4.47 -13.61 34.49
C THR A 679 5.62 -13.39 33.51
N TYR A 680 6.52 -14.37 33.39
CA TYR A 680 7.59 -14.38 32.40
C TYR A 680 8.04 -15.84 32.15
N PHE A 681 8.86 -16.06 31.13
CA PHE A 681 9.38 -17.38 30.79
C PHE A 681 10.90 -17.40 30.88
N VAL A 682 11.46 -18.44 31.51
CA VAL A 682 12.92 -18.62 31.66
C VAL A 682 13.32 -19.93 30.99
N LYS A 683 14.47 -19.94 30.30
CA LYS A 683 15.03 -21.16 29.70
C LYS A 683 15.19 -22.25 30.76
N LYS A 684 14.77 -23.47 30.45
CA LYS A 684 15.03 -24.63 31.33
C LYS A 684 16.54 -24.82 31.39
N LYS A 685 17.13 -24.80 32.60
CA LYS A 685 18.48 -25.34 32.78
C LYS A 685 18.41 -26.83 32.41
N LYS A 686 19.28 -27.29 31.51
CA LYS A 686 19.59 -28.72 31.47
C LYS A 686 20.22 -29.00 32.83
N GLU A 687 19.53 -29.69 33.72
CA GLU A 687 20.23 -30.25 34.86
C GLU A 687 21.29 -31.20 34.31
N PRO A 688 22.56 -31.09 34.73
CA PRO A 688 23.48 -32.19 34.54
C PRO A 688 22.90 -33.37 35.33
N PHE A 689 22.32 -34.34 34.63
CA PHE A 689 22.14 -35.68 35.17
C PHE A 689 23.54 -36.21 35.47
N ASN A 690 24.04 -35.98 36.68
CA ASN A 690 25.22 -36.65 37.23
C ASN A 690 25.17 -36.51 38.76
N ALA A 691 24.38 -37.38 39.39
CA ALA A 691 24.58 -37.90 40.75
C ALA A 691 23.62 -39.07 41.06
N ILE A 692 23.54 -40.05 40.16
CA ILE A 692 23.15 -41.42 40.51
C ILE A 692 24.11 -42.31 39.71
N PRO A 693 24.96 -43.14 40.34
CA PRO A 693 25.79 -44.08 39.60
C PRO A 693 24.85 -45.07 38.91
N THR A 694 24.69 -44.93 37.60
CA THR A 694 23.92 -45.88 36.78
C THR A 694 24.92 -46.88 36.22
N PHE A 695 24.65 -48.16 36.44
CA PHE A 695 25.54 -49.29 36.12
C PHE A 695 25.59 -49.63 34.61
N SER A 696 25.10 -48.74 33.74
CA SER A 696 25.09 -48.95 32.28
C SER A 696 25.24 -47.63 31.51
N GLU A 697 26.04 -47.68 30.44
CA GLU A 697 26.43 -46.53 29.60
C GLU A 697 26.09 -46.78 28.13
N TRP A 698 25.75 -45.72 27.40
CA TRP A 698 25.59 -45.78 25.94
C TRP A 698 26.95 -45.80 25.25
N VAL A 699 27.30 -46.94 24.67
CA VAL A 699 28.48 -47.07 23.82
C VAL A 699 28.10 -46.74 22.38
N ILE A 700 28.88 -45.85 21.78
CA ILE A 700 28.72 -45.41 20.39
C ILE A 700 29.87 -45.95 19.56
N GLU A 701 29.57 -46.39 18.35
CA GLU A 701 30.60 -46.67 17.35
C GLU A 701 30.90 -45.44 16.48
N GLU A 702 31.93 -45.55 15.65
CA GLU A 702 32.22 -44.57 14.62
C GLU A 702 31.06 -44.45 13.61
N TRP A 703 30.98 -43.30 12.94
CA TRP A 703 29.99 -43.09 11.90
C TRP A 703 30.35 -43.91 10.67
N GLY A 704 29.39 -44.71 10.19
CA GLY A 704 29.51 -45.39 8.91
C GLY A 704 29.57 -44.42 7.73
N GLU A 705 29.73 -44.94 6.52
CA GLU A 705 29.81 -44.14 5.31
C GLU A 705 28.55 -43.29 5.08
N CYS A 706 28.74 -42.13 4.45
CA CYS A 706 27.63 -41.25 4.12
C CYS A 706 26.75 -41.90 3.06
N SER A 707 25.43 -41.90 3.25
CA SER A 707 24.50 -42.52 2.31
C SER A 707 24.52 -41.91 0.90
N LYS A 708 25.15 -40.74 0.72
CA LYS A 708 25.30 -40.02 -0.55
C LYS A 708 26.62 -39.27 -0.57
N SER A 709 27.27 -39.20 -1.72
CA SER A 709 28.50 -38.42 -1.92
C SER A 709 28.25 -36.93 -2.17
N CYS A 710 27.02 -36.52 -2.52
CA CYS A 710 26.62 -35.13 -2.73
C CYS A 710 25.15 -34.92 -2.32
N GLY A 711 24.79 -33.67 -2.00
CA GLY A 711 23.48 -33.29 -1.48
C GLY A 711 23.19 -33.93 -0.12
N LEU A 712 21.96 -33.79 0.39
CA LEU A 712 21.62 -34.23 1.74
C LEU A 712 21.70 -35.76 1.91
N GLY A 713 22.83 -36.23 2.45
CA GLY A 713 23.09 -37.59 2.87
C GLY A 713 22.92 -37.79 4.38
N TRP A 714 22.90 -39.05 4.81
CA TRP A 714 22.83 -39.44 6.22
C TRP A 714 23.91 -40.46 6.55
N GLN A 715 24.62 -40.27 7.65
CA GLN A 715 25.48 -41.29 8.26
C GLN A 715 24.73 -41.97 9.40
N ARG A 716 24.97 -43.27 9.56
CA ARG A 716 24.44 -44.09 10.65
C ARG A 716 25.59 -44.57 11.53
N ARG A 717 25.34 -44.74 12.82
CA ARG A 717 26.26 -45.41 13.75
C ARG A 717 25.48 -46.33 14.67
N VAL A 718 26.16 -47.35 15.20
CA VAL A 718 25.61 -48.23 16.22
C VAL A 718 25.61 -47.49 17.56
N VAL A 719 24.50 -47.63 18.30
CA VAL A 719 24.30 -47.03 19.63
C VAL A 719 23.72 -48.12 20.53
N GLU A 720 24.57 -48.75 21.33
CA GLU A 720 24.23 -49.87 22.19
C GLU A 720 24.34 -49.47 23.66
N CYS A 721 23.40 -49.96 24.47
CA CYS A 721 23.49 -49.82 25.92
C CYS A 721 24.30 -50.99 26.46
N ARG A 722 25.39 -50.71 27.18
CA ARG A 722 26.24 -51.74 27.78
C ARG A 722 26.36 -51.53 29.28
N ASP A 723 26.41 -52.62 30.05
CA ASP A 723 26.69 -52.57 31.49
C ASP A 723 28.20 -52.40 31.79
N ILE A 724 28.57 -52.40 33.08
CA ILE A 724 29.97 -52.27 33.52
C ILE A 724 30.88 -53.40 33.00
N ASN A 725 30.29 -54.54 32.61
CA ASN A 725 31.00 -55.73 32.10
C ASN A 725 31.01 -55.78 30.57
N GLY A 726 30.49 -54.75 29.89
CA GLY A 726 30.43 -54.64 28.44
C GLY A 726 29.35 -55.49 27.78
N GLN A 727 28.39 -56.03 28.55
CA GLN A 727 27.29 -56.84 28.02
C GLN A 727 26.07 -55.98 27.64
N PRO A 728 25.22 -56.42 26.69
CA PRO A 728 24.02 -55.70 26.31
C PRO A 728 23.08 -55.49 27.50
N ALA A 729 22.84 -54.23 27.85
CA ALA A 729 21.96 -53.81 28.93
C ALA A 729 20.72 -53.09 28.37
N SER A 730 19.68 -52.97 29.18
CA SER A 730 18.45 -52.23 28.82
C SER A 730 18.17 -51.03 29.74
N GLU A 731 19.03 -50.80 30.73
CA GLU A 731 18.82 -49.82 31.81
C GLU A 731 19.45 -48.44 31.54
N CYS A 732 20.03 -48.20 30.36
CA CYS A 732 20.54 -46.89 30.00
C CYS A 732 19.41 -45.87 29.87
N ALA A 733 19.60 -44.68 30.46
CA ALA A 733 18.64 -43.58 30.39
C ALA A 733 18.36 -43.19 28.92
N LYS A 734 17.10 -43.34 28.49
CA LYS A 734 16.68 -43.10 27.11
C LYS A 734 16.80 -41.63 26.71
N GLU A 735 16.77 -40.73 27.69
CA GLU A 735 16.88 -39.28 27.55
C GLU A 735 18.27 -38.82 27.08
N VAL A 736 19.30 -39.61 27.37
CA VAL A 736 20.68 -39.36 26.96
C VAL A 736 21.14 -40.25 25.81
N LYS A 737 20.23 -41.04 25.20
CA LYS A 737 20.56 -41.92 24.07
C LYS A 737 21.17 -41.10 22.93
N PRO A 738 22.44 -41.33 22.56
CA PRO A 738 23.09 -40.61 21.48
C PRO A 738 22.36 -40.83 20.15
N ALA A 739 22.38 -39.82 19.27
CA ALA A 739 21.78 -39.94 17.95
C ALA A 739 22.45 -41.08 17.17
N SER A 740 21.65 -41.98 16.59
CA SER A 740 22.11 -43.05 15.70
C SER A 740 22.23 -42.61 14.23
N THR A 741 21.83 -41.38 13.92
CA THR A 741 21.84 -40.78 12.58
C THR A 741 22.28 -39.32 12.62
N ARG A 742 23.12 -38.88 11.66
CA ARG A 742 23.45 -37.46 11.43
C ARG A 742 23.41 -37.10 9.94
N PRO A 743 23.13 -35.84 9.57
CA PRO A 743 23.30 -35.40 8.19
C PRO A 743 24.78 -35.37 7.80
N CYS A 744 25.07 -35.64 6.52
CA CYS A 744 26.40 -35.61 5.91
C CYS A 744 26.30 -35.15 4.44
N ALA A 745 27.46 -34.81 3.85
CA ALA A 745 27.61 -34.29 2.49
C ALA A 745 26.85 -32.96 2.21
N ASP A 746 27.38 -31.84 2.69
CA ASP A 746 26.85 -30.50 2.37
C ASP A 746 27.48 -29.91 1.09
N VAL A 747 27.66 -30.74 0.06
CA VAL A 747 28.19 -30.33 -1.24
C VAL A 747 27.10 -30.46 -2.29
N PRO A 748 26.75 -29.39 -3.04
CA PRO A 748 25.72 -29.46 -4.08
C PRO A 748 26.05 -30.51 -5.15
N CYS A 749 25.07 -31.31 -5.55
CA CYS A 749 25.27 -32.31 -6.59
C CYS A 749 25.50 -31.66 -7.97
N PRO A 750 26.26 -32.33 -8.85
CA PRO A 750 26.40 -31.92 -10.24
C PRO A 750 25.03 -31.74 -10.92
N HIS A 751 24.93 -30.76 -11.80
CA HIS A 751 23.68 -30.42 -12.49
C HIS A 751 23.88 -30.30 -13.99
N TRP A 752 22.80 -30.59 -14.72
CA TRP A 752 22.76 -30.42 -16.17
C TRP A 752 22.65 -28.94 -16.55
N GLN A 753 23.59 -28.46 -17.34
CA GLN A 753 23.53 -27.15 -17.97
C GLN A 753 23.31 -27.30 -19.49
N LEU A 754 22.47 -26.43 -20.03
CA LEU A 754 22.17 -26.36 -21.45
C LEU A 754 23.06 -25.29 -22.09
N GLY A 755 23.78 -25.66 -23.14
CA GLY A 755 24.56 -24.73 -23.95
C GLY A 755 23.70 -23.94 -24.94
N ASP A 756 24.36 -23.14 -25.77
CA ASP A 756 23.73 -22.35 -26.82
C ASP A 756 23.13 -23.22 -27.93
N TRP A 757 22.13 -22.66 -28.62
CA TRP A 757 21.52 -23.31 -29.77
C TRP A 757 22.44 -23.25 -30.99
N SER A 758 22.53 -24.36 -31.70
CA SER A 758 23.13 -24.41 -33.03
C SER A 758 22.34 -23.54 -34.01
N PRO A 759 22.96 -23.13 -35.12
CA PRO A 759 22.22 -22.67 -36.30
C PRO A 759 21.13 -23.68 -36.69
N CYS A 760 20.07 -23.19 -37.32
CA CYS A 760 19.01 -24.04 -37.85
C CYS A 760 19.62 -25.04 -38.84
N SER A 761 19.18 -26.31 -38.79
CA SER A 761 19.69 -27.37 -39.66
C SER A 761 19.48 -27.11 -41.15
N LYS A 762 18.66 -26.12 -41.50
CA LYS A 762 18.37 -25.67 -42.86
C LYS A 762 18.42 -24.15 -42.90
N THR A 763 18.83 -23.61 -44.04
CA THR A 763 18.86 -22.17 -44.31
C THR A 763 17.53 -21.63 -44.88
N CYS A 764 16.62 -22.52 -45.32
CA CYS A 764 15.26 -22.21 -45.76
C CYS A 764 14.26 -23.31 -45.31
N GLY A 765 12.98 -22.97 -45.20
CA GLY A 765 11.90 -23.88 -44.80
C GLY A 765 11.98 -24.35 -43.34
N LYS A 766 11.37 -25.52 -43.04
CA LYS A 766 11.33 -26.11 -41.70
C LYS A 766 12.59 -26.95 -41.40
N GLY A 767 13.28 -26.60 -40.32
CA GLY A 767 14.44 -27.31 -39.79
C GLY A 767 14.36 -27.50 -38.27
N TYR A 768 15.47 -27.93 -37.68
CA TYR A 768 15.61 -28.03 -36.23
C TYR A 768 16.94 -27.42 -35.79
N LYS A 769 16.99 -26.91 -34.56
CA LYS A 769 18.21 -26.49 -33.88
C LYS A 769 18.46 -27.43 -32.71
N LYS A 770 19.73 -27.69 -32.41
CA LYS A 770 20.17 -28.56 -31.30
C LYS A 770 21.04 -27.74 -30.35
N ARG A 771 21.04 -28.07 -29.06
CA ARG A 771 21.98 -27.49 -28.09
C ARG A 771 22.71 -28.59 -27.34
N THR A 772 23.96 -28.32 -26.96
CA THR A 772 24.77 -29.26 -26.19
C THR A 772 24.28 -29.32 -24.73
N LEU A 773 24.45 -30.47 -24.11
CA LEU A 773 24.17 -30.68 -22.70
C LEU A 773 25.49 -30.98 -22.01
N GLN A 774 25.78 -30.28 -20.93
CA GLN A 774 26.99 -30.48 -20.13
C GLN A 774 26.58 -30.80 -18.69
N CYS A 775 27.26 -31.77 -18.08
CA CYS A 775 27.15 -32.00 -16.65
C CYS A 775 28.17 -31.11 -15.96
N LEU A 776 27.73 -30.19 -15.12
CA LEU A 776 28.63 -29.30 -14.38
C LEU A 776 28.68 -29.66 -12.91
N SER A 777 29.90 -29.67 -12.38
CA SER A 777 30.17 -29.64 -10.95
C SER A 777 29.77 -28.29 -10.34
N HIS A 778 29.69 -28.22 -9.01
CA HIS A 778 29.33 -27.01 -8.28
C HIS A 778 30.31 -25.84 -8.50
N ASP A 779 31.57 -26.13 -8.80
CA ASP A 779 32.65 -25.19 -9.11
C ASP A 779 32.74 -24.82 -10.59
N GLY A 780 31.80 -25.28 -11.42
CA GLY A 780 31.75 -24.99 -12.86
C GLY A 780 32.63 -25.90 -13.73
N GLY A 781 33.27 -26.92 -13.14
CA GLY A 781 34.01 -27.94 -13.89
C GLY A 781 33.09 -28.84 -14.72
N VAL A 782 33.44 -29.10 -15.97
CA VAL A 782 32.70 -30.02 -16.86
C VAL A 782 33.01 -31.46 -16.47
N LEU A 783 31.98 -32.21 -16.06
CA LEU A 783 32.05 -33.62 -15.68
C LEU A 783 31.50 -34.52 -16.80
N SER A 784 31.75 -35.83 -16.68
CA SER A 784 31.17 -36.84 -17.57
C SER A 784 29.63 -36.86 -17.45
N HIS A 785 28.94 -37.29 -18.50
CA HIS A 785 27.48 -37.30 -18.52
C HIS A 785 26.87 -38.21 -17.44
N GLU A 786 27.59 -39.25 -17.04
CA GLU A 786 27.20 -40.22 -16.02
C GLU A 786 27.25 -39.65 -14.61
N SER A 787 27.96 -38.53 -14.42
CA SER A 787 28.10 -37.83 -13.13
C SER A 787 26.86 -37.00 -12.76
N CYS A 788 25.97 -36.76 -13.72
CA CYS A 788 24.69 -36.08 -13.49
C CYS A 788 23.51 -37.06 -13.56
N ASP A 789 22.50 -36.83 -12.72
CA ASP A 789 21.31 -37.68 -12.63
C ASP A 789 20.57 -37.78 -13.99
N PRO A 790 20.51 -38.97 -14.61
CA PRO A 790 19.85 -39.17 -15.91
C PRO A 790 18.35 -38.85 -15.88
N PHE A 791 17.69 -38.99 -14.73
CA PHE A 791 16.26 -38.70 -14.59
C PHE A 791 15.97 -37.19 -14.60
N LYS A 792 16.97 -36.36 -14.31
CA LYS A 792 16.87 -34.89 -14.38
C LYS A 792 17.40 -34.32 -15.70
N LYS A 793 17.72 -35.18 -16.66
CA LYS A 793 18.19 -34.76 -17.99
C LYS A 793 17.10 -33.93 -18.70
N PRO A 794 17.40 -32.68 -19.11
CA PRO A 794 16.42 -31.83 -19.79
C PRO A 794 15.91 -32.47 -21.10
N LYS A 795 14.59 -32.50 -21.28
CA LYS A 795 13.94 -33.11 -22.46
C LYS A 795 13.98 -32.22 -23.73
N HIS A 796 14.27 -30.93 -23.58
CA HIS A 796 14.20 -29.93 -24.65
C HIS A 796 15.60 -29.52 -25.18
N TYR A 797 16.38 -30.44 -25.74
CA TYR A 797 17.68 -30.12 -26.37
C TYR A 797 17.63 -30.09 -27.91
N ILE A 798 16.44 -30.30 -28.47
CA ILE A 798 16.09 -30.14 -29.88
C ILE A 798 14.84 -29.27 -29.93
N ASP A 799 14.83 -28.27 -30.80
CA ASP A 799 13.69 -27.37 -31.03
C ASP A 799 13.54 -27.11 -32.53
N PHE A 800 12.32 -26.81 -32.98
CA PHE A 800 12.03 -26.61 -34.41
C PHE A 800 12.22 -25.14 -34.79
N CYS A 801 12.81 -24.90 -35.95
CA CYS A 801 13.01 -23.57 -36.52
C CYS A 801 12.36 -23.50 -37.90
N THR A 802 11.79 -22.35 -38.24
CA THR A 802 11.21 -22.09 -39.56
C THR A 802 11.94 -20.89 -40.15
N MET A 803 12.65 -21.12 -41.25
CA MET A 803 13.33 -20.10 -42.04
C MET A 803 12.40 -19.62 -43.16
N ALA A 804 12.83 -18.62 -43.94
CA ALA A 804 12.11 -18.17 -45.14
C ALA A 804 11.80 -19.35 -46.08
N GLU A 805 10.71 -19.27 -46.84
CA GLU A 805 10.36 -20.32 -47.81
C GLU A 805 11.51 -20.53 -48.79
N CYS A 806 11.80 -21.79 -49.10
CA CYS A 806 12.82 -22.11 -50.08
C CYS A 806 12.34 -21.63 -51.44
N SER A 807 13.14 -20.79 -52.09
CA SER A 807 12.91 -20.25 -53.44
C SER A 807 12.94 -21.33 -54.52
#